data_AF-A0A8C3Q6W1-F1
#
_entry.id   AF-A0A8C3Q6W1-F1
#
_cell.length_a   1.000
_cell.length_b   1.000
_cell.length_c   1.000
_cell.angle_alpha   90.00
_cell.angle_beta   90.00
_cell.angle_gamma   90.00
#
_symmetry.space_group_name_H-M   'P 1'
#
loop_
_entity.id
_entity.type
_entity.pdbx_description
1 polymer ?
#
loop_
_entity_poly.entity_id
_entity_poly.type
_entity_poly.pdbx_seq_one_letter_code
_entity_poly.pdbx_strand_id
1 'polypeptide(L)'
;IMIGLESLADPSDTWEIIETIGKGTYGKVYKVANKKDGSLAAVKILDPVSDVDEEIEAEYNILQFLPNHPNVVRFYGMFYKADQYVGGQLWLVLELCNGGSVTELVKGLLKCGRRLDEAVISYILYGALLGLQHLHNNRIIHRDVKGNNILLTTEGGVKLVDFGVSAQLTSTRLRRNTSVGTPFWMAPEVIACEQQYDYSYDARCDVWSLGITAIELGDGDPPLFDMHPVKTLFKIPRNPPPTLLHPEKWCRGFNHFISQCLIKDFEQRPSVTHLLEHPFIKQVHGKEMSLQKQLAELIQEQQQLGSTAKTRHERIHTRRPYHVDRADKFSLDDDLVNLEVLNEDTIIHQLQKRYADLQIYTYVGDILIALNPFQNLSIYSPQFSKLYHGVKRSSNPPHIFASADAAYQSMVTFSKDQCIIISGESGAGKTESAHLIVQHLTFLGKANNRALREKILQVNPLVEAFGNACTAINDNSSRFGKYLEMMFTPTGAVMGAKISEYLLEKSRVIKQAVGEKNFHIFYYIYAGLYHQKKLSEYRLPDKKPPRYIDNETGRVMHDIVTKDSYGRQFEAIQHCFRIIGFTDEEVYSVYRILTGILNTGNIEFAAISSQHQTDKSEVPNPEALDNAAALLSIGSEELQEALTSHCVVTRGETIIRMNTVDKAADVRDAMSKALYGRLFSWIVNRINTLLQPDKNICNAESGMNVGILDIFGFENFARNSFEQLCINIANEQIQFYFNQHIFALEQMEYQSEGIDATTVEYEDNRPLLDMFLQKPMGLLSLLDEESRFPQATDLTLVDKFEDNLRCKYFWRPKGVELSFGIQHYAGKVLYDASAFLEKNRDTLPADIVVVLRTSENKLLQQLFSSPLTKTGNLAQARARVTAASRSLPPQLSAGRIKVDTMEVMRHPEETTNMKRQTMASYFRYSLMDLLSKMVVGQPHFIRCIKPNDDREALMFSHERVLLQLRYTGILETVKIRQKGYSHRILFEEFVKRYYYLAFKAHETPLGSRENCLAILEKSKLDNWVLGKTKVFLKYYHIEQLNLFLREVIGRVVVMQAYIKGWLGARRYKKVKDKRENSAITIQSAWRGYEARRKYKEIRNRRTDAHLAQLKTKLCYLTVGSENCLEQKLRTPRRRCQQPKMLNSPEDNMYYNQLNGTLEYQGSKRNNCKQKKSFVILQNMQNFLERFLKINN
;
A
#
# COMPACT_ATOMS: atom_id res chain seq x y z
N ILE A 1 8.77 4.81 -44.03
CA ILE A 1 8.26 3.96 -45.16
C ILE A 1 8.54 2.55 -44.68
N MET A 2 7.53 1.68 -44.54
CA MET A 2 7.75 0.37 -43.92
C MET A 2 8.96 -0.34 -44.55
N ILE A 3 9.95 -0.62 -43.71
CA ILE A 3 11.21 -1.24 -44.12
C ILE A 3 10.88 -2.67 -44.50
N GLY A 4 11.00 -3.00 -45.79
CA GLY A 4 10.87 -4.38 -46.26
C GLY A 4 12.06 -5.19 -45.75
N LEU A 5 11.93 -5.79 -44.57
CA LEU A 5 13.04 -6.50 -43.89
C LEU A 5 13.66 -7.60 -44.77
N GLU A 6 12.85 -8.28 -45.58
CA GLU A 6 13.26 -9.30 -46.55
C GLU A 6 14.13 -8.76 -47.71
N SER A 7 14.29 -7.44 -47.86
CA SER A 7 15.17 -6.79 -48.84
C SER A 7 16.57 -6.45 -48.29
N LEU A 8 16.80 -6.63 -47.00
CA LEU A 8 18.10 -6.42 -46.36
C LEU A 8 18.99 -7.66 -46.53
N ALA A 9 20.29 -7.46 -46.73
CA ALA A 9 21.24 -8.56 -46.89
C ALA A 9 21.46 -9.33 -45.57
N ASP A 10 21.76 -10.64 -45.66
CA ASP A 10 22.14 -11.44 -44.50
C ASP A 10 23.53 -10.99 -43.99
N PRO A 11 23.68 -10.66 -42.70
CA PRO A 11 24.97 -10.23 -42.15
C PRO A 11 26.02 -11.35 -42.17
N SER A 12 25.62 -12.62 -42.20
CA SER A 12 26.50 -13.80 -42.08
C SER A 12 27.53 -13.91 -43.22
N ASP A 13 27.26 -13.33 -44.39
CA ASP A 13 28.18 -13.34 -45.54
C ASP A 13 29.27 -12.26 -45.44
N THR A 14 29.04 -11.22 -44.63
CA THR A 14 29.95 -10.07 -44.53
C THR A 14 30.63 -9.96 -43.16
N TRP A 15 29.95 -10.38 -42.08
CA TRP A 15 30.40 -10.15 -40.71
C TRP A 15 30.54 -11.45 -39.91
N GLU A 16 31.52 -11.49 -39.01
CA GLU A 16 31.78 -12.59 -38.07
C GLU A 16 31.81 -12.07 -36.64
N ILE A 17 31.04 -12.69 -35.73
CA ILE A 17 30.98 -12.31 -34.31
C ILE A 17 32.23 -12.82 -33.58
N ILE A 18 32.94 -11.91 -32.91
CA ILE A 18 34.14 -12.21 -32.11
C ILE A 18 33.78 -12.35 -30.62
N GLU A 19 33.22 -11.30 -30.03
CA GLU A 19 32.90 -11.25 -28.59
C GLU A 19 31.73 -10.31 -28.31
N THR A 20 30.96 -10.58 -27.24
CA THR A 20 29.94 -9.65 -26.74
C THR A 20 30.63 -8.49 -26.01
N ILE A 21 30.39 -7.25 -26.43
CA ILE A 21 30.98 -6.04 -25.84
C ILE A 21 29.97 -5.19 -25.05
N GLY A 22 28.66 -5.45 -25.17
CA GLY A 22 27.64 -4.76 -24.38
C GLY A 22 26.28 -5.44 -24.43
N LYS A 23 25.35 -4.97 -23.58
CA LYS A 23 23.93 -5.36 -23.58
C LYS A 23 23.09 -4.13 -23.26
N GLY A 24 22.14 -3.79 -24.14
CA GLY A 24 21.21 -2.69 -23.97
C GLY A 24 19.78 -3.17 -23.69
N THR A 25 18.83 -2.24 -23.71
CA THR A 25 17.39 -2.51 -23.47
C THR A 25 16.79 -3.47 -24.49
N TYR A 26 17.12 -3.29 -25.77
CA TYR A 26 16.48 -3.98 -26.91
C TYR A 26 17.36 -5.07 -27.55
N GLY A 27 18.54 -5.35 -27.02
CA GLY A 27 19.48 -6.27 -27.68
C GLY A 27 20.87 -6.34 -27.08
N LYS A 28 21.76 -7.07 -27.77
CA LYS A 28 23.16 -7.26 -27.38
C LYS A 28 24.09 -6.60 -28.39
N VAL A 29 25.17 -6.00 -27.90
CA VAL A 29 26.19 -5.39 -28.74
C VAL A 29 27.41 -6.31 -28.82
N TYR A 30 27.79 -6.66 -30.04
CA TYR A 30 28.90 -7.56 -30.35
C TYR A 30 29.99 -6.82 -31.11
N LYS A 31 31.24 -7.23 -30.90
CA LYS A 31 32.37 -6.89 -31.76
C LYS A 31 32.42 -7.89 -32.90
N VAL A 32 32.53 -7.38 -34.13
CA VAL A 32 32.59 -8.20 -35.34
C VAL A 32 33.82 -7.88 -36.18
N ALA A 33 34.27 -8.84 -36.99
CA ALA A 33 35.18 -8.61 -38.11
C ALA A 33 34.43 -8.68 -39.45
N ASN A 34 34.84 -7.85 -40.40
CA ASN A 34 34.45 -7.96 -41.81
C ASN A 34 35.26 -9.09 -42.46
N LYS A 35 34.57 -10.06 -43.06
CA LYS A 35 35.17 -11.26 -43.69
C LYS A 35 35.99 -10.97 -44.94
N LYS A 36 35.91 -9.76 -45.52
CA LYS A 36 36.57 -9.37 -46.78
C LYS A 36 37.86 -8.59 -46.58
N ASP A 37 37.95 -7.77 -45.55
CA ASP A 37 39.08 -6.86 -45.29
C ASP A 37 39.62 -6.90 -43.85
N GLY A 38 39.01 -7.68 -42.94
CA GLY A 38 39.42 -7.81 -41.55
C GLY A 38 39.10 -6.60 -40.66
N SER A 39 38.42 -5.57 -41.18
CA SER A 39 38.04 -4.38 -40.41
C SER A 39 37.08 -4.73 -39.27
N LEU A 40 37.22 -4.02 -38.14
CA LEU A 40 36.44 -4.28 -36.92
C LEU A 40 35.30 -3.28 -36.76
N ALA A 41 34.11 -3.78 -36.44
CA ALA A 41 32.90 -2.99 -36.18
C ALA A 41 32.19 -3.43 -34.90
N ALA A 42 31.26 -2.62 -34.42
CA ALA A 42 30.29 -2.97 -33.40
C ALA A 42 28.94 -3.29 -34.06
N VAL A 43 28.22 -4.30 -33.59
CA VAL A 43 26.87 -4.64 -34.06
C VAL A 43 25.91 -4.70 -32.89
N LYS A 44 24.89 -3.84 -32.92
CA LYS A 44 23.71 -3.90 -32.04
C LYS A 44 22.74 -4.90 -32.71
N ILE A 45 22.72 -6.14 -32.22
CA ILE A 45 21.78 -7.19 -32.66
C ILE A 45 20.52 -7.05 -31.80
N LEU A 46 19.40 -6.87 -32.47
CA LEU A 46 18.06 -6.81 -31.88
C LEU A 46 17.37 -8.16 -32.10
N ASP A 47 16.92 -8.77 -31.01
CA ASP A 47 16.16 -10.02 -31.03
C ASP A 47 14.68 -9.68 -31.36
N PRO A 48 13.99 -10.42 -32.25
CA PRO A 48 12.69 -10.01 -32.76
C PRO A 48 11.57 -10.21 -31.74
N VAL A 49 11.01 -9.09 -31.28
CA VAL A 49 9.56 -9.02 -30.99
C VAL A 49 8.85 -8.84 -32.33
N SER A 50 7.68 -9.46 -32.51
CA SER A 50 6.83 -9.21 -33.67
C SER A 50 6.31 -7.77 -33.66
N ASP A 51 6.26 -7.15 -34.84
CA ASP A 51 6.08 -5.71 -35.10
C ASP A 51 7.35 -4.87 -34.85
N VAL A 52 7.70 -4.03 -35.83
CA VAL A 52 8.92 -3.20 -35.80
C VAL A 52 8.66 -1.98 -34.92
N ASP A 53 9.36 -1.92 -33.79
CA ASP A 53 9.20 -0.86 -32.80
C ASP A 53 9.50 0.54 -33.38
N GLU A 54 8.69 1.55 -33.03
CA GLU A 54 8.83 2.91 -33.59
C GLU A 54 10.19 3.52 -33.25
N GLU A 55 10.78 3.15 -32.10
CA GLU A 55 12.12 3.57 -31.68
C GLU A 55 13.23 2.97 -32.59
N ILE A 56 13.01 1.80 -33.19
CA ILE A 56 13.95 1.15 -34.12
C ILE A 56 13.88 1.79 -35.50
N GLU A 57 12.68 2.05 -36.05
CA GLU A 57 12.55 2.83 -37.30
C GLU A 57 13.08 4.27 -37.10
N ALA A 58 12.91 4.87 -35.91
CA ALA A 58 13.48 6.18 -35.60
C ALA A 58 15.03 6.18 -35.52
N GLU A 59 15.64 5.25 -34.78
CA GLU A 59 17.11 5.13 -34.70
C GLU A 59 17.73 4.88 -36.08
N TYR A 60 17.15 3.96 -36.86
CA TYR A 60 17.62 3.66 -38.21
C TYR A 60 17.52 4.87 -39.14
N ASN A 61 16.36 5.55 -39.20
CA ASN A 61 16.21 6.74 -40.06
C ASN A 61 17.18 7.87 -39.66
N ILE A 62 17.39 8.10 -38.36
CA ILE A 62 18.35 9.11 -37.89
C ILE A 62 19.77 8.73 -38.31
N LEU A 63 20.20 7.48 -38.11
CA LEU A 63 21.53 7.01 -38.48
C LEU A 63 21.76 6.91 -40.00
N GLN A 64 20.72 6.66 -40.80
CA GLN A 64 20.82 6.60 -42.26
C GLN A 64 20.96 7.99 -42.89
N PHE A 65 20.23 9.00 -42.40
CA PHE A 65 20.15 10.33 -43.03
C PHE A 65 21.04 11.41 -42.38
N LEU A 66 21.61 11.17 -41.20
CA LEU A 66 22.57 12.09 -40.59
C LEU A 66 23.92 12.06 -41.32
N PRO A 67 24.48 13.22 -41.76
CA PRO A 67 25.80 13.25 -42.37
C PRO A 67 26.90 12.80 -41.39
N ASN A 68 27.94 12.14 -41.90
CA ASN A 68 29.10 11.71 -41.10
C ASN A 68 29.77 12.90 -40.41
N HIS A 69 30.05 12.78 -39.10
CA HIS A 69 30.69 13.80 -38.28
C HIS A 69 31.66 13.13 -37.28
N PRO A 70 32.88 13.66 -37.03
CA PRO A 70 33.89 12.99 -36.21
C PRO A 70 33.40 12.62 -34.79
N ASN A 71 32.61 13.49 -34.16
CA ASN A 71 32.09 13.29 -32.80
C ASN A 71 30.73 12.58 -32.72
N VAL A 72 30.28 11.96 -33.81
CA VAL A 72 29.15 11.03 -33.83
C VAL A 72 29.66 9.67 -34.28
N VAL A 73 29.07 8.59 -33.75
CA VAL A 73 29.39 7.23 -34.21
C VAL A 73 29.01 7.05 -35.68
N ARG A 74 29.94 6.53 -36.49
CA ARG A 74 29.66 6.24 -37.89
C ARG A 74 28.78 4.99 -38.01
N PHE A 75 27.74 5.09 -38.84
CA PHE A 75 26.89 3.97 -39.25
C PHE A 75 27.47 3.31 -40.51
N TYR A 76 27.50 1.97 -40.53
CA TYR A 76 27.99 1.18 -41.66
C TYR A 76 26.88 0.45 -42.43
N GLY A 77 25.71 0.24 -41.81
CA GLY A 77 24.54 -0.31 -42.47
C GLY A 77 23.65 -1.16 -41.56
N MET A 78 22.52 -1.59 -42.11
CA MET A 78 21.57 -2.49 -41.45
C MET A 78 21.40 -3.78 -42.26
N PHE A 79 21.36 -4.91 -41.56
CA PHE A 79 21.31 -6.25 -42.14
C PHE A 79 20.22 -7.06 -41.41
N TYR A 80 19.62 -8.04 -42.08
CA TYR A 80 18.56 -8.89 -41.52
C TYR A 80 18.93 -10.35 -41.66
N LYS A 81 18.86 -11.10 -40.57
CA LYS A 81 19.17 -12.53 -40.54
C LYS A 81 17.92 -13.33 -40.23
N ALA A 82 17.40 -14.10 -41.19
CA ALA A 82 16.29 -15.00 -40.95
C ALA A 82 16.75 -16.24 -40.15
N ASP A 83 16.18 -16.47 -38.96
CA ASP A 83 16.40 -17.68 -38.17
C ASP A 83 15.05 -18.40 -37.95
N GLN A 84 15.03 -19.71 -38.21
CA GLN A 84 13.80 -20.53 -38.18
C GLN A 84 13.36 -20.96 -36.76
N TYR A 85 14.20 -20.75 -35.74
CA TYR A 85 13.97 -21.17 -34.37
C TYR A 85 13.90 -19.99 -33.38
N VAL A 86 14.64 -18.91 -33.66
CA VAL A 86 14.70 -17.70 -32.82
C VAL A 86 13.91 -16.52 -33.43
N GLY A 87 13.52 -16.62 -34.70
CA GLY A 87 12.94 -15.53 -35.48
C GLY A 87 14.02 -14.65 -36.13
N GLY A 88 13.64 -13.86 -37.13
CA GLY A 88 14.61 -13.06 -37.89
C GLY A 88 15.16 -11.84 -37.13
N GLN A 89 16.46 -11.80 -36.91
CA GLN A 89 17.17 -10.76 -36.14
C GLN A 89 17.58 -9.56 -37.00
N LEU A 90 17.53 -8.36 -36.42
CA LEU A 90 17.99 -7.13 -37.06
C LEU A 90 19.38 -6.71 -36.54
N TRP A 91 20.32 -6.43 -37.44
CA TRP A 91 21.72 -6.13 -37.10
C TRP A 91 22.07 -4.70 -37.55
N LEU A 92 22.27 -3.80 -36.60
CA LEU A 92 22.73 -2.42 -36.83
C LEU A 92 24.25 -2.34 -36.67
N VAL A 93 24.99 -2.08 -37.76
CA VAL A 93 26.46 -2.07 -37.79
C VAL A 93 27.00 -0.65 -37.64
N LEU A 94 27.88 -0.47 -36.64
CA LEU A 94 28.38 0.81 -36.13
C LEU A 94 29.90 0.78 -35.96
N GLU A 95 30.50 1.97 -35.87
CA GLU A 95 31.91 2.17 -35.55
C GLU A 95 32.31 1.65 -34.17
N LEU A 96 33.39 0.87 -34.11
CA LEU A 96 33.87 0.24 -32.89
C LEU A 96 34.70 1.18 -32.01
N CYS A 97 34.05 1.83 -31.04
CA CYS A 97 34.70 2.68 -30.04
C CYS A 97 35.43 1.84 -28.97
N ASN A 98 36.62 1.33 -29.31
CA ASN A 98 37.43 0.44 -28.46
C ASN A 98 37.94 1.07 -27.14
N GLY A 99 37.71 2.36 -26.88
CA GLY A 99 38.13 3.05 -25.64
C GLY A 99 37.18 2.89 -24.46
N GLY A 100 36.01 2.28 -24.64
CA GLY A 100 34.96 2.18 -23.62
C GLY A 100 34.12 3.45 -23.50
N SER A 101 33.27 3.53 -22.46
CA SER A 101 32.50 4.74 -22.18
C SER A 101 33.23 5.74 -21.27
N VAL A 102 32.85 7.02 -21.34
CA VAL A 102 33.38 8.05 -20.45
C VAL A 102 33.08 7.73 -18.97
N THR A 103 31.91 7.18 -18.65
CA THR A 103 31.57 6.73 -17.29
C THR A 103 32.52 5.60 -16.81
N GLU A 104 32.89 4.67 -17.69
CA GLU A 104 33.84 3.60 -17.36
C GLU A 104 35.26 4.13 -17.12
N LEU A 105 35.71 5.15 -17.86
CA LEU A 105 37.01 5.80 -17.64
C LEU A 105 37.07 6.50 -16.29
N VAL A 106 36.08 7.34 -15.97
CA VAL A 106 36.01 8.05 -14.68
C VAL A 106 35.99 7.07 -13.51
N LYS A 107 35.16 6.01 -13.60
CA LYS A 107 35.05 4.99 -12.56
C LYS A 107 36.26 4.04 -12.50
N GLY A 108 37.04 3.93 -13.57
CA GLY A 108 38.35 3.29 -13.57
C GLY A 108 39.37 4.09 -12.75
N LEU A 109 39.51 5.37 -13.06
CA LEU A 109 40.46 6.26 -12.37
C LEU A 109 40.14 6.44 -10.88
N LEU A 110 38.86 6.59 -10.52
CA LEU A 110 38.43 6.73 -9.12
C LEU A 110 38.73 5.49 -8.26
N LYS A 111 38.65 4.27 -8.83
CA LYS A 111 39.08 3.04 -8.13
C LYS A 111 40.58 3.04 -7.81
N CYS A 112 41.38 3.73 -8.62
CA CYS A 112 42.81 3.94 -8.43
C CYS A 112 43.14 5.22 -7.62
N GLY A 113 42.15 5.88 -7.03
CA GLY A 113 42.33 7.13 -6.26
C GLY A 113 42.66 8.37 -7.11
N ARG A 114 42.59 8.27 -8.45
CA ARG A 114 42.81 9.38 -9.39
C ARG A 114 41.48 10.01 -9.81
N ARG A 115 41.52 11.24 -10.31
CA ARG A 115 40.41 11.90 -11.04
C ARG A 115 40.89 12.29 -12.44
N LEU A 116 39.96 12.60 -13.34
CA LEU A 116 40.30 13.26 -14.60
C LEU A 116 40.79 14.69 -14.33
N ASP A 117 41.72 15.15 -15.15
CA ASP A 117 42.12 16.56 -15.23
C ASP A 117 40.98 17.40 -15.83
N GLU A 118 40.78 18.61 -15.33
CA GLU A 118 39.83 19.58 -15.90
C GLU A 118 40.06 19.85 -17.39
N ALA A 119 41.31 19.82 -17.86
CA ALA A 119 41.64 20.00 -19.26
C ALA A 119 41.15 18.82 -20.13
N VAL A 120 41.16 17.60 -19.59
CA VAL A 120 40.65 16.39 -20.26
C VAL A 120 39.12 16.33 -20.19
N ILE A 121 38.52 16.71 -19.04
CA ILE A 121 37.06 16.90 -18.90
C ILE A 121 36.55 17.93 -19.92
N SER A 122 37.27 19.04 -20.06
CA SER A 122 36.99 20.10 -21.04
C SER A 122 37.06 19.58 -22.48
N TYR A 123 38.07 18.78 -22.85
CA TYR A 123 38.16 18.14 -24.16
C TYR A 123 37.02 17.16 -24.44
N ILE A 124 36.62 16.34 -23.46
CA ILE A 124 35.48 15.41 -23.59
C ILE A 124 34.16 16.19 -23.79
N LEU A 125 33.93 17.24 -23.00
CA LEU A 125 32.75 18.08 -23.13
C LEU A 125 32.75 18.89 -24.45
N TYR A 126 33.91 19.31 -24.96
CA TYR A 126 34.04 19.93 -26.28
C TYR A 126 33.63 18.97 -27.40
N GLY A 127 34.13 17.73 -27.38
CA GLY A 127 33.73 16.70 -28.35
C GLY A 127 32.23 16.40 -28.31
N ALA A 128 31.65 16.28 -27.11
CA ALA A 128 30.21 16.11 -26.94
C ALA A 128 29.40 17.32 -27.45
N LEU A 129 29.86 18.55 -27.20
CA LEU A 129 29.22 19.77 -27.72
C LEU A 129 29.26 19.84 -29.26
N LEU A 130 30.38 19.46 -29.90
CA LEU A 130 30.45 19.38 -31.36
C LEU A 130 29.48 18.33 -31.93
N GLY A 131 29.37 17.16 -31.29
CA GLY A 131 28.39 16.14 -31.64
C GLY A 131 26.95 16.64 -31.52
N LEU A 132 26.60 17.31 -30.41
CA LEU A 132 25.28 17.90 -30.21
C LEU A 132 24.99 19.05 -31.19
N GLN A 133 25.99 19.87 -31.52
CA GLN A 133 25.86 20.95 -32.49
C GLN A 133 25.48 20.40 -33.87
N HIS A 134 26.13 19.31 -34.29
CA HIS A 134 25.83 18.62 -35.54
C HIS A 134 24.39 18.08 -35.56
N LEU A 135 23.94 17.43 -34.49
CA LEU A 135 22.55 16.95 -34.37
C LEU A 135 21.55 18.12 -34.41
N HIS A 136 21.78 19.17 -33.61
CA HIS A 136 20.88 20.32 -33.50
C HIS A 136 20.78 21.11 -34.81
N ASN A 137 21.89 21.25 -35.55
CA ASN A 137 21.90 21.85 -36.90
C ASN A 137 21.07 21.02 -37.90
N ASN A 138 21.12 19.69 -37.80
CA ASN A 138 20.28 18.76 -38.58
C ASN A 138 18.86 18.59 -37.99
N ARG A 139 18.46 19.45 -37.03
CA ARG A 139 17.15 19.48 -36.36
C ARG A 139 16.82 18.19 -35.58
N ILE A 140 17.83 17.48 -35.09
CA ILE A 140 17.68 16.29 -34.25
C ILE A 140 17.99 16.66 -32.80
N ILE A 141 17.20 16.12 -31.86
CA ILE A 141 17.43 16.20 -30.41
C ILE A 141 17.74 14.80 -29.86
N HIS A 142 18.72 14.70 -28.97
CA HIS A 142 19.29 13.42 -28.52
C HIS A 142 18.49 12.77 -27.38
N ARG A 143 18.00 13.59 -26.45
CA ARG A 143 17.17 13.25 -25.27
C ARG A 143 17.78 12.29 -24.24
N ASP A 144 18.98 11.76 -24.46
CA ASP A 144 19.63 10.81 -23.53
C ASP A 144 21.17 10.97 -23.45
N VAL A 145 21.63 12.23 -23.32
CA VAL A 145 23.04 12.55 -23.12
C VAL A 145 23.49 12.18 -21.70
N LYS A 146 24.37 11.19 -21.59
CA LYS A 146 24.94 10.68 -20.32
C LYS A 146 26.34 10.11 -20.59
N GLY A 147 27.20 9.98 -19.57
CA GLY A 147 28.59 9.51 -19.79
C GLY A 147 28.71 8.11 -20.41
N ASN A 148 27.67 7.26 -20.27
CA ASN A 148 27.62 5.94 -20.92
C ASN A 148 27.34 6.02 -22.44
N ASN A 149 26.70 7.10 -22.90
CA ASN A 149 26.40 7.36 -24.31
C ASN A 149 27.45 8.29 -24.98
N ILE A 150 28.56 8.55 -24.28
CA ILE A 150 29.76 9.15 -24.84
C ILE A 150 30.84 8.07 -24.84
N LEU A 151 31.16 7.53 -26.01
CA LEU A 151 32.20 6.51 -26.15
C LEU A 151 33.51 7.12 -26.64
N LEU A 152 34.61 6.43 -26.34
CA LEU A 152 35.97 6.84 -26.65
C LEU A 152 36.60 5.89 -27.69
N THR A 153 37.47 6.42 -28.56
CA THR A 153 38.37 5.60 -29.38
C THR A 153 39.71 5.38 -28.64
N THR A 154 40.46 4.35 -29.02
CA THR A 154 41.83 4.11 -28.51
C THR A 154 42.84 5.21 -28.88
N GLU A 155 42.45 6.12 -29.78
CA GLU A 155 43.18 7.32 -30.17
C GLU A 155 42.67 8.58 -29.45
N GLY A 156 41.86 8.43 -28.40
CA GLY A 156 41.31 9.54 -27.61
C GLY A 156 40.17 10.31 -28.27
N GLY A 157 39.63 9.84 -29.39
CA GLY A 157 38.47 10.49 -30.05
C GLY A 157 37.18 10.29 -29.27
N VAL A 158 36.31 11.31 -29.24
CA VAL A 158 35.09 11.37 -28.41
C VAL A 158 33.84 11.34 -29.29
N LYS A 159 32.92 10.38 -29.08
CA LYS A 159 31.76 10.12 -29.95
C LYS A 159 30.44 9.92 -29.20
N LEU A 160 29.36 10.52 -29.68
CA LEU A 160 27.99 10.26 -29.24
C LEU A 160 27.41 8.98 -29.87
N VAL A 161 26.65 8.22 -29.08
CA VAL A 161 25.98 6.95 -29.47
C VAL A 161 24.54 6.86 -28.94
N ASP A 162 23.82 5.84 -29.41
CA ASP A 162 22.47 5.40 -28.96
C ASP A 162 21.35 6.41 -29.28
N PHE A 163 20.72 6.22 -30.44
CA PHE A 163 19.73 7.13 -31.02
C PHE A 163 18.28 6.61 -30.89
N GLY A 164 18.05 5.46 -30.26
CA GLY A 164 16.73 4.86 -30.00
C GLY A 164 15.67 5.85 -29.49
N VAL A 165 16.05 6.75 -28.58
CA VAL A 165 15.16 7.77 -28.03
C VAL A 165 15.39 9.18 -28.59
N SER A 166 16.14 9.34 -29.69
CA SER A 166 16.30 10.64 -30.37
C SER A 166 15.03 11.06 -31.14
N ALA A 167 14.95 12.30 -31.61
CA ALA A 167 13.84 12.76 -32.45
C ALA A 167 14.20 13.91 -33.40
N GLN A 168 13.63 13.90 -34.60
CA GLN A 168 13.72 15.02 -35.56
C GLN A 168 12.61 16.05 -35.31
N LEU A 169 12.90 17.34 -35.51
CA LEU A 169 11.94 18.45 -35.36
C LEU A 169 11.25 18.77 -36.70
N THR A 170 10.01 18.31 -36.85
CA THR A 170 9.17 18.52 -38.04
C THR A 170 8.71 19.97 -38.20
N SER A 171 8.57 20.42 -39.45
CA SER A 171 8.37 21.84 -39.83
C SER A 171 7.14 22.54 -39.26
N THR A 172 6.10 21.81 -38.83
CA THR A 172 4.85 22.36 -38.32
C THR A 172 4.87 22.75 -36.83
N ARG A 173 5.84 22.28 -36.02
CA ARG A 173 6.07 22.71 -34.62
C ARG A 173 7.50 22.38 -34.19
N LEU A 174 8.30 23.41 -33.90
CA LEU A 174 9.70 23.31 -33.42
C LEU A 174 9.82 22.92 -31.92
N ARG A 175 8.81 22.25 -31.34
CA ARG A 175 8.74 21.91 -29.90
C ARG A 175 8.13 20.52 -29.70
N ARG A 176 8.61 19.77 -28.69
CA ARG A 176 8.18 18.38 -28.36
C ARG A 176 7.58 18.29 -26.95
N ASN A 177 6.72 17.28 -26.71
CA ASN A 177 5.91 17.16 -25.49
C ASN A 177 5.89 15.73 -24.88
N THR A 178 6.92 14.91 -25.10
CA THR A 178 7.02 13.53 -24.60
C THR A 178 8.14 13.37 -23.57
N SER A 179 7.89 12.71 -22.45
CA SER A 179 8.85 12.53 -21.35
C SER A 179 9.69 11.25 -21.53
N VAL A 180 10.88 11.37 -22.15
CA VAL A 180 11.77 10.24 -22.46
C VAL A 180 13.22 10.63 -22.13
N GLY A 181 14.05 9.66 -21.69
CA GLY A 181 15.46 9.84 -21.32
C GLY A 181 15.83 9.18 -19.98
N THR A 182 17.12 9.06 -19.65
CA THR A 182 17.57 8.42 -18.40
C THR A 182 17.32 9.33 -17.18
N PRO A 183 16.51 8.93 -16.16
CA PRO A 183 15.92 9.83 -15.16
C PRO A 183 16.81 10.78 -14.34
N PHE A 184 18.10 10.50 -14.18
CA PHE A 184 19.02 11.39 -13.45
C PHE A 184 19.57 12.54 -14.32
N TRP A 185 19.62 12.33 -15.65
CA TRP A 185 20.08 13.32 -16.63
C TRP A 185 18.92 14.08 -17.30
N MET A 186 17.65 13.68 -17.06
CA MET A 186 16.47 14.35 -17.63
C MET A 186 16.33 15.80 -17.17
N ALA A 187 15.98 16.68 -18.10
CA ALA A 187 15.78 18.10 -17.84
C ALA A 187 14.38 18.39 -17.23
N PRO A 188 14.23 19.43 -16.37
CA PRO A 188 12.96 19.76 -15.71
C PRO A 188 11.78 19.91 -16.67
N GLU A 189 12.00 20.52 -17.83
CA GLU A 189 10.99 20.73 -18.87
C GLU A 189 10.54 19.43 -19.56
N VAL A 190 11.44 18.45 -19.71
CA VAL A 190 11.10 17.12 -20.25
C VAL A 190 10.24 16.34 -19.25
N ILE A 191 10.51 16.50 -17.94
CA ILE A 191 9.73 15.88 -16.86
C ILE A 191 8.34 16.54 -16.75
N ALA A 192 8.24 17.85 -16.99
CA ALA A 192 6.99 18.60 -16.85
C ALA A 192 5.90 18.20 -17.87
N CYS A 193 6.27 17.74 -19.07
CA CYS A 193 5.34 17.35 -20.12
C CYS A 193 4.37 16.21 -19.72
N GLU A 194 4.77 15.31 -18.82
CA GLU A 194 3.89 14.24 -18.30
C GLU A 194 2.72 14.80 -17.48
N GLN A 195 2.87 16.03 -16.95
CA GLN A 195 1.94 16.65 -16.02
C GLN A 195 1.10 17.77 -16.66
N GLN A 196 1.53 18.32 -17.80
CA GLN A 196 0.85 19.41 -18.51
C GLN A 196 0.92 19.23 -20.04
N TYR A 197 -0.23 18.92 -20.66
CA TYR A 197 -0.33 18.55 -22.08
C TYR A 197 0.04 19.67 -23.07
N ASP A 198 -0.08 20.93 -22.66
CA ASP A 198 0.28 22.11 -23.46
C ASP A 198 1.76 22.52 -23.31
N TYR A 199 2.51 21.87 -22.41
CA TYR A 199 3.92 22.18 -22.15
C TYR A 199 4.84 21.49 -23.16
N SER A 200 5.86 22.19 -23.65
CA SER A 200 6.75 21.66 -24.69
C SER A 200 8.15 22.27 -24.68
N TYR A 201 9.15 21.46 -25.01
CA TYR A 201 10.58 21.76 -24.93
C TYR A 201 11.27 21.76 -26.31
N ASP A 202 12.49 22.32 -26.35
CA ASP A 202 13.38 22.33 -27.51
C ASP A 202 14.72 21.61 -27.25
N ALA A 203 15.67 21.71 -28.19
CA ALA A 203 16.98 21.05 -28.16
C ALA A 203 17.85 21.38 -26.91
N ARG A 204 17.51 22.41 -26.13
CA ARG A 204 18.21 22.76 -24.89
C ARG A 204 18.01 21.76 -23.76
N CYS A 205 17.11 20.78 -23.89
CA CYS A 205 17.07 19.63 -22.98
C CYS A 205 18.43 18.88 -22.94
N ASP A 206 19.06 18.66 -24.10
CA ASP A 206 20.36 17.99 -24.21
C ASP A 206 21.48 18.76 -23.48
N VAL A 207 21.36 20.09 -23.38
CA VAL A 207 22.31 20.95 -22.65
C VAL A 207 22.23 20.71 -21.14
N TRP A 208 21.04 20.49 -20.58
CA TRP A 208 20.91 20.13 -19.17
C TRP A 208 21.52 18.75 -18.90
N SER A 209 21.24 17.78 -19.76
CA SER A 209 21.77 16.42 -19.67
C SER A 209 23.31 16.39 -19.79
N LEU A 210 23.89 17.24 -20.65
CA LEU A 210 25.33 17.50 -20.68
C LEU A 210 25.84 18.14 -19.38
N GLY A 211 25.10 19.08 -18.79
CA GLY A 211 25.42 19.67 -17.48
C GLY A 211 25.45 18.66 -16.33
N ILE A 212 24.56 17.67 -16.35
CA ILE A 212 24.60 16.53 -15.43
C ILE A 212 25.80 15.61 -15.73
N THR A 213 26.08 15.37 -17.01
CA THR A 213 27.27 14.59 -17.45
C THR A 213 28.58 15.26 -17.05
N ALA A 214 28.63 16.60 -16.98
CA ALA A 214 29.78 17.33 -16.46
C ALA A 214 29.99 17.12 -14.94
N ILE A 215 28.91 16.97 -14.15
CA ILE A 215 29.03 16.58 -12.73
C ILE A 215 29.50 15.12 -12.62
N GLU A 216 28.94 14.21 -13.42
CA GLU A 216 29.35 12.80 -13.50
C GLU A 216 30.86 12.66 -13.83
N LEU A 217 31.37 13.46 -14.76
CA LEU A 217 32.80 13.55 -15.12
C LEU A 217 33.71 14.00 -13.96
N GLY A 218 33.21 14.88 -13.09
CA GLY A 218 33.97 15.42 -11.96
C GLY A 218 33.94 14.51 -10.73
N ASP A 219 32.75 14.12 -10.28
CA ASP A 219 32.54 13.40 -9.01
C ASP A 219 32.34 11.89 -9.15
N GLY A 220 32.17 11.37 -10.37
CA GLY A 220 32.12 9.94 -10.68
C GLY A 220 30.72 9.36 -10.87
N ASP A 221 29.71 10.02 -10.34
CA ASP A 221 28.30 9.63 -10.41
C ASP A 221 27.42 10.89 -10.56
N PRO A 222 26.25 10.81 -11.21
CA PRO A 222 25.35 11.96 -11.38
C PRO A 222 24.70 12.37 -10.04
N PRO A 223 24.16 13.60 -9.92
CA PRO A 223 23.40 14.02 -8.75
C PRO A 223 22.23 13.07 -8.47
N LEU A 224 21.99 12.80 -7.18
CA LEU A 224 20.89 11.96 -6.68
C LEU A 224 20.96 10.48 -7.09
N PHE A 225 22.12 9.96 -7.54
CA PHE A 225 22.31 8.55 -7.92
C PHE A 225 21.98 7.55 -6.80
N ASP A 226 22.02 7.99 -5.54
CA ASP A 226 21.64 7.25 -4.34
C ASP A 226 20.11 7.05 -4.21
N MET A 227 19.32 7.73 -5.05
CA MET A 227 17.86 7.75 -4.96
C MET A 227 17.20 6.97 -6.11
N HIS A 228 16.11 6.29 -5.79
CA HIS A 228 15.32 5.55 -6.78
C HIS A 228 14.88 6.49 -7.94
N PRO A 229 15.04 6.10 -9.23
CA PRO A 229 14.83 6.99 -10.39
C PRO A 229 13.52 7.79 -10.36
N VAL A 230 12.40 7.14 -10.04
CA VAL A 230 11.08 7.79 -9.94
C VAL A 230 11.03 8.88 -8.84
N LYS A 231 11.77 8.72 -7.73
CA LYS A 231 11.88 9.75 -6.68
C LYS A 231 12.74 10.94 -7.15
N THR A 232 13.71 10.70 -8.02
CA THR A 232 14.56 11.72 -8.64
C THR A 232 13.75 12.63 -9.59
N LEU A 233 12.85 12.06 -10.39
CA LEU A 233 11.92 12.83 -11.26
C LEU A 233 11.08 13.83 -10.46
N PHE A 234 10.63 13.47 -9.26
CA PHE A 234 9.88 14.39 -8.38
C PHE A 234 10.75 15.46 -7.67
N LYS A 235 12.08 15.31 -7.67
CA LYS A 235 13.03 16.25 -7.05
C LYS A 235 13.63 17.23 -8.06
N ILE A 236 13.98 16.81 -9.28
CA ILE A 236 14.64 17.67 -10.29
C ILE A 236 13.87 18.99 -10.53
N PRO A 237 12.54 19.00 -10.74
CA PRO A 237 11.80 20.25 -10.90
C PRO A 237 11.72 21.12 -9.64
N ARG A 238 11.92 20.56 -8.43
CA ARG A 238 11.66 21.22 -7.14
C ARG A 238 12.91 21.70 -6.41
N ASN A 239 13.95 20.89 -6.33
CA ASN A 239 15.24 21.22 -5.71
C ASN A 239 15.96 22.35 -6.48
N PRO A 240 16.87 23.13 -5.87
CA PRO A 240 17.77 24.00 -6.65
C PRO A 240 18.58 23.19 -7.69
N PRO A 241 19.11 23.83 -8.75
CA PRO A 241 20.04 23.19 -9.68
C PRO A 241 21.17 22.47 -8.93
N PRO A 242 21.52 21.23 -9.29
CA PRO A 242 22.60 20.52 -8.61
C PRO A 242 23.97 21.13 -8.94
N THR A 243 24.92 20.93 -8.04
CA THR A 243 26.33 21.29 -8.21
C THR A 243 27.20 20.05 -8.02
N LEU A 244 28.49 20.18 -8.30
CA LEU A 244 29.51 19.27 -7.78
C LEU A 244 29.40 19.18 -6.24
N LEU A 245 29.81 18.04 -5.68
CA LEU A 245 29.81 17.77 -4.23
C LEU A 245 30.79 18.67 -3.47
N HIS A 246 31.85 19.10 -4.15
CA HIS A 246 32.92 19.93 -3.62
C HIS A 246 33.32 21.04 -4.62
N PRO A 247 32.46 22.06 -4.85
CA PRO A 247 32.72 23.13 -5.81
C PRO A 247 34.07 23.83 -5.61
N GLU A 248 34.56 23.87 -4.36
CA GLU A 248 35.82 24.49 -3.95
C GLU A 248 37.09 23.77 -4.46
N LYS A 249 36.95 22.51 -4.91
CA LYS A 249 38.07 21.71 -5.44
C LYS A 249 38.26 21.85 -6.96
N TRP A 250 37.39 22.60 -7.61
CA TRP A 250 37.32 22.76 -9.06
C TRP A 250 37.44 24.24 -9.45
N CYS A 251 37.93 24.54 -10.65
CA CYS A 251 38.11 25.93 -11.07
C CYS A 251 36.75 26.65 -11.22
N ARG A 252 36.80 27.98 -11.12
CA ARG A 252 35.61 28.83 -11.31
C ARG A 252 35.02 28.68 -12.71
N GLY A 253 35.83 28.37 -13.72
CA GLY A 253 35.38 28.13 -15.09
C GLY A 253 34.50 26.87 -15.20
N PHE A 254 34.89 25.75 -14.59
CA PHE A 254 34.14 24.50 -14.65
C PHE A 254 32.81 24.60 -13.88
N ASN A 255 32.87 25.13 -12.65
CA ASN A 255 31.67 25.44 -11.87
C ASN A 255 30.71 26.39 -12.62
N HIS A 256 31.24 27.42 -13.29
CA HIS A 256 30.41 28.32 -14.10
C HIS A 256 29.78 27.61 -15.31
N PHE A 257 30.53 26.78 -16.04
CA PHE A 257 30.02 25.98 -17.16
C PHE A 257 28.83 25.10 -16.73
N ILE A 258 28.96 24.39 -15.61
CA ILE A 258 27.88 23.57 -15.03
C ILE A 258 26.67 24.45 -14.67
N SER A 259 26.88 25.61 -14.03
CA SER A 259 25.79 26.52 -13.67
C SER A 259 25.02 27.08 -14.88
N GLN A 260 25.70 27.28 -16.02
CA GLN A 260 25.10 27.71 -17.28
C GLN A 260 24.29 26.58 -17.95
N CYS A 261 24.78 25.34 -17.88
CA CYS A 261 24.05 24.17 -18.40
C CYS A 261 22.77 23.86 -17.59
N LEU A 262 22.80 24.10 -16.28
CA LEU A 262 21.73 23.72 -15.34
C LEU A 262 20.76 24.86 -15.00
N ILE A 263 20.60 25.83 -15.90
CA ILE A 263 19.52 26.83 -15.83
C ILE A 263 18.18 26.10 -16.02
N LYS A 264 17.28 26.19 -15.02
CA LYS A 264 15.99 25.49 -15.05
C LYS A 264 15.04 26.00 -16.12
N ASP A 265 14.98 27.31 -16.32
CA ASP A 265 14.23 27.91 -17.40
C ASP A 265 14.95 27.62 -18.72
N PHE A 266 14.41 26.70 -19.52
CA PHE A 266 15.03 26.29 -20.77
C PHE A 266 15.05 27.42 -21.82
N GLU A 267 14.16 28.42 -21.73
CA GLU A 267 14.19 29.57 -22.64
C GLU A 267 15.35 30.52 -22.33
N GLN A 268 15.80 30.56 -21.06
CA GLN A 268 17.00 31.27 -20.60
C GLN A 268 18.30 30.44 -20.67
N ARG A 269 18.20 29.12 -20.86
CA ARG A 269 19.37 28.23 -20.98
C ARG A 269 20.11 28.50 -22.31
N PRO A 270 21.46 28.59 -22.31
CA PRO A 270 22.23 28.78 -23.54
C PRO A 270 22.09 27.57 -24.48
N SER A 271 22.20 27.83 -25.78
CA SER A 271 22.34 26.78 -26.79
C SER A 271 23.77 26.22 -26.82
N VAL A 272 23.94 25.04 -27.44
CA VAL A 272 25.24 24.39 -27.67
C VAL A 272 26.26 25.34 -28.32
N THR A 273 25.83 26.15 -29.29
CA THR A 273 26.65 27.19 -29.93
C THR A 273 27.22 28.22 -28.95
N HIS A 274 26.46 28.65 -27.94
CA HIS A 274 26.94 29.58 -26.91
C HIS A 274 27.86 28.88 -25.87
N LEU A 275 27.71 27.57 -25.67
CA LEU A 275 28.54 26.79 -24.75
C LEU A 275 29.90 26.39 -25.35
N LEU A 276 29.99 26.19 -26.67
CA LEU A 276 31.28 26.07 -27.37
C LEU A 276 32.14 27.33 -27.19
N GLU A 277 31.49 28.50 -27.12
CA GLU A 277 32.14 29.79 -26.89
C GLU A 277 32.55 30.04 -25.42
N HIS A 278 32.18 29.16 -24.48
CA HIS A 278 32.41 29.35 -23.05
C HIS A 278 33.92 29.23 -22.69
N PRO A 279 34.48 30.06 -21.78
CA PRO A 279 35.92 30.03 -21.45
C PRO A 279 36.47 28.67 -21.02
N PHE A 280 35.69 27.87 -20.28
CA PHE A 280 36.06 26.51 -19.88
C PHE A 280 36.13 25.50 -21.05
N ILE A 281 35.54 25.81 -22.19
CA ILE A 281 35.60 24.99 -23.43
C ILE A 281 36.62 25.58 -24.41
N LYS A 282 36.70 26.92 -24.51
CA LYS A 282 37.70 27.60 -25.35
C LYS A 282 39.15 27.22 -25.06
N GLN A 283 39.49 26.86 -23.82
CA GLN A 283 40.84 26.43 -23.43
C GLN A 283 41.37 25.17 -24.15
N VAL A 284 40.51 24.42 -24.86
CA VAL A 284 40.87 23.27 -25.71
C VAL A 284 41.49 23.72 -27.04
N HIS A 285 41.16 24.92 -27.53
CA HIS A 285 41.57 25.38 -28.86
C HIS A 285 43.09 25.59 -28.95
N GLY A 286 43.71 24.99 -29.96
CA GLY A 286 45.17 24.95 -30.11
C GLY A 286 45.88 23.96 -29.17
N LYS A 287 45.13 23.08 -28.48
CA LYS A 287 45.65 22.00 -27.62
C LYS A 287 45.03 20.63 -27.93
N GLU A 288 44.17 20.55 -28.94
CA GLU A 288 43.34 19.39 -29.29
C GLU A 288 44.18 18.11 -29.39
N MET A 289 45.25 18.15 -30.19
CA MET A 289 46.17 17.01 -30.39
C MET A 289 46.89 16.57 -29.10
N SER A 290 47.15 17.50 -28.17
CA SER A 290 47.80 17.19 -26.89
C SER A 290 46.82 16.56 -25.91
N LEU A 291 45.61 17.10 -25.81
CA LEU A 291 44.56 16.61 -24.92
C LEU A 291 44.01 15.26 -25.41
N GLN A 292 43.88 15.10 -26.73
CA GLN A 292 43.57 13.82 -27.37
C GLN A 292 44.61 12.75 -27.03
N LYS A 293 45.91 13.07 -27.14
CA LYS A 293 46.99 12.13 -26.79
C LYS A 293 46.99 11.77 -25.31
N GLN A 294 46.78 12.74 -24.42
CA GLN A 294 46.65 12.47 -22.98
C GLN A 294 45.44 11.57 -22.66
N LEU A 295 44.31 11.76 -23.35
CA LEU A 295 43.14 10.89 -23.21
C LEU A 295 43.41 9.47 -23.74
N ALA A 296 44.11 9.34 -24.87
CA ALA A 296 44.56 8.04 -25.40
C ALA A 296 45.51 7.31 -24.44
N GLU A 297 46.45 8.02 -23.80
CA GLU A 297 47.36 7.48 -22.79
C GLU A 297 46.59 6.97 -21.54
N LEU A 298 45.62 7.75 -21.04
CA LEU A 298 44.76 7.34 -19.92
C LEU A 298 43.91 6.09 -20.24
N ILE A 299 43.39 5.98 -21.46
CA ILE A 299 42.65 4.79 -21.92
C ILE A 299 43.57 3.56 -21.95
N GLN A 300 44.81 3.71 -22.45
CA GLN A 300 45.78 2.61 -22.50
C GLN A 300 46.22 2.17 -21.09
N GLU A 301 46.45 3.09 -20.15
CA GLU A 301 46.72 2.76 -18.74
C GLU A 301 45.59 1.89 -18.15
N GLN A 302 44.33 2.28 -18.36
CA GLN A 302 43.17 1.56 -17.84
C GLN A 302 43.03 0.16 -18.46
N GLN A 303 43.26 0.03 -19.76
CA GLN A 303 43.12 -1.25 -20.47
C GLN A 303 44.20 -2.28 -20.06
N GLN A 304 45.42 -1.83 -19.78
CA GLN A 304 46.48 -2.70 -19.25
C GLN A 304 46.14 -3.22 -17.84
N LEU A 305 45.60 -2.36 -16.97
CA LEU A 305 45.12 -2.73 -15.63
C LEU A 305 43.96 -3.75 -15.64
N GLY A 306 43.23 -3.90 -16.76
CA GLY A 306 42.13 -4.84 -16.91
C GLY A 306 42.50 -6.26 -17.34
N SER A 307 43.74 -6.52 -17.79
CA SER A 307 44.08 -7.78 -18.47
C SER A 307 44.21 -9.01 -17.58
N THR A 308 44.35 -8.86 -16.26
CA THR A 308 44.69 -9.96 -15.33
C THR A 308 43.52 -10.89 -14.96
N ALA A 309 42.34 -10.73 -15.57
CA ALA A 309 41.09 -11.37 -15.11
C ALA A 309 40.17 -11.91 -16.24
N LYS A 310 40.71 -12.68 -17.20
CA LYS A 310 39.89 -13.48 -18.14
C LYS A 310 40.35 -14.95 -18.26
N THR A 311 39.35 -15.81 -18.47
CA THR A 311 39.40 -17.23 -18.88
C THR A 311 40.11 -18.26 -18.00
N ARG A 312 39.32 -19.17 -17.41
CA ARG A 312 39.38 -20.60 -17.78
C ARG A 312 37.98 -21.24 -17.70
N HIS A 313 37.32 -21.43 -18.84
CA HIS A 313 36.16 -22.32 -18.98
C HIS A 313 36.68 -23.66 -19.51
N GLU A 314 36.35 -24.78 -18.85
CA GLU A 314 36.62 -26.12 -19.36
C GLU A 314 35.36 -26.99 -19.34
N ARG A 315 35.35 -28.04 -20.17
CA ARG A 315 34.15 -28.71 -20.66
C ARG A 315 33.82 -29.99 -19.88
N ILE A 316 32.51 -30.20 -19.67
CA ILE A 316 31.76 -31.46 -19.80
C ILE A 316 32.52 -32.76 -19.47
N HIS A 317 32.03 -33.55 -18.50
CA HIS A 317 32.13 -35.01 -18.63
C HIS A 317 30.96 -35.81 -18.03
N THR A 318 30.21 -36.47 -18.93
CA THR A 318 29.52 -37.79 -18.80
C THR A 318 28.57 -38.11 -17.63
N ARG A 319 27.36 -38.54 -18.02
CA ARG A 319 26.34 -39.24 -17.21
C ARG A 319 26.88 -40.49 -16.50
N ARG A 320 26.29 -40.83 -15.35
CA ARG A 320 25.98 -42.22 -14.95
C ARG A 320 24.55 -42.26 -14.39
N PRO A 321 23.77 -43.33 -14.63
CA PRO A 321 22.49 -43.54 -13.97
C PRO A 321 22.71 -44.01 -12.52
N TYR A 322 21.75 -43.74 -11.63
CA TYR A 322 21.65 -44.42 -10.35
C TYR A 322 20.27 -45.09 -10.23
N HIS A 323 20.23 -46.24 -9.56
CA HIS A 323 19.01 -47.01 -9.39
C HIS A 323 18.01 -46.25 -8.51
N VAL A 324 16.74 -46.24 -8.92
CA VAL A 324 15.64 -46.00 -7.99
C VAL A 324 15.49 -47.27 -7.16
N ASP A 325 15.56 -47.14 -5.84
CA ASP A 325 15.03 -48.13 -4.92
C ASP A 325 14.65 -47.47 -3.59
N ARG A 326 13.60 -47.98 -2.95
CA ARG A 326 12.93 -47.49 -1.73
C ARG A 326 12.23 -46.12 -1.82
N ALA A 327 10.89 -46.22 -1.88
CA ALA A 327 10.00 -45.26 -1.23
C ALA A 327 10.17 -45.29 0.31
N ASP A 328 9.24 -44.65 1.03
CA ASP A 328 9.16 -44.63 2.51
C ASP A 328 10.22 -43.79 3.25
N LYS A 329 10.47 -42.55 2.80
CA LYS A 329 11.07 -41.53 3.69
C LYS A 329 10.76 -40.04 3.44
N PHE A 330 9.67 -39.69 2.74
CA PHE A 330 9.22 -38.30 2.67
C PHE A 330 8.67 -37.81 4.02
N SER A 331 9.46 -37.00 4.72
CA SER A 331 9.00 -36.15 5.82
C SER A 331 7.92 -35.18 5.35
N LEU A 332 7.01 -34.85 6.26
CA LEU A 332 6.11 -33.71 6.10
C LEU A 332 6.87 -32.45 6.51
N ASP A 333 7.53 -31.82 5.57
CA ASP A 333 8.23 -30.57 5.82
C ASP A 333 7.26 -29.39 5.96
N ASP A 334 7.59 -28.49 6.89
CA ASP A 334 6.80 -27.28 7.19
C ASP A 334 7.11 -26.12 6.24
N ASP A 335 8.19 -26.20 5.48
CA ASP A 335 8.63 -25.21 4.51
C ASP A 335 9.05 -25.90 3.19
N LEU A 336 8.39 -25.55 2.09
CA LEU A 336 8.64 -26.16 0.78
C LEU A 336 10.07 -25.88 0.25
N VAL A 337 10.77 -24.90 0.82
CA VAL A 337 12.17 -24.59 0.50
C VAL A 337 13.14 -25.72 0.90
N ASN A 338 12.77 -26.57 1.86
CA ASN A 338 13.58 -27.71 2.31
C ASN A 338 13.55 -28.93 1.36
N LEU A 339 12.66 -28.94 0.35
CA LEU A 339 12.46 -30.10 -0.51
C LEU A 339 13.68 -30.38 -1.41
N GLU A 340 14.21 -31.60 -1.35
CA GLU A 340 15.31 -32.07 -2.20
C GLU A 340 14.91 -32.16 -3.69
N VAL A 341 13.69 -32.61 -3.97
CA VAL A 341 13.15 -32.79 -5.32
C VAL A 341 12.06 -31.74 -5.59
N LEU A 342 12.46 -30.63 -6.21
CA LEU A 342 11.57 -29.50 -6.46
C LEU A 342 10.88 -29.60 -7.84
N ASN A 343 9.70 -30.19 -7.86
CA ASN A 343 8.77 -30.18 -9.01
C ASN A 343 7.32 -29.94 -8.53
N GLU A 344 6.39 -29.79 -9.48
CA GLU A 344 4.98 -29.51 -9.16
C GLU A 344 4.32 -30.65 -8.36
N ASP A 345 4.54 -31.90 -8.78
CA ASP A 345 3.95 -33.10 -8.17
C ASP A 345 4.36 -33.27 -6.69
N THR A 346 5.61 -32.96 -6.36
CA THR A 346 6.11 -33.01 -4.96
C THR A 346 5.47 -31.92 -4.12
N ILE A 347 5.34 -30.70 -4.65
CA ILE A 347 4.67 -29.60 -3.93
C ILE A 347 3.21 -29.94 -3.66
N ILE A 348 2.46 -30.38 -4.67
CA ILE A 348 1.04 -30.66 -4.50
C ILE A 348 0.78 -31.90 -3.64
N HIS A 349 1.62 -32.94 -3.73
CA HIS A 349 1.54 -34.10 -2.83
C HIS A 349 1.77 -33.69 -1.37
N GLN A 350 2.77 -32.86 -1.08
CA GLN A 350 3.00 -32.34 0.27
C GLN A 350 1.81 -31.50 0.76
N LEU A 351 1.28 -30.57 -0.05
CA LEU A 351 0.11 -29.77 0.33
C LEU A 351 -1.16 -30.62 0.52
N GLN A 352 -1.37 -31.66 -0.30
CA GLN A 352 -2.50 -32.58 -0.17
C GLN A 352 -2.43 -33.39 1.12
N LYS A 353 -1.24 -33.94 1.44
CA LYS A 353 -1.01 -34.71 2.66
C LYS A 353 -1.15 -33.83 3.91
N ARG A 354 -0.55 -32.63 3.90
CA ARG A 354 -0.72 -31.62 4.96
C ARG A 354 -2.19 -31.22 5.14
N TYR A 355 -2.95 -31.05 4.06
CA TYR A 355 -4.38 -30.73 4.13
C TYR A 355 -5.22 -31.86 4.76
N ALA A 356 -4.92 -33.12 4.43
CA ALA A 356 -5.54 -34.28 5.07
C ALA A 356 -5.23 -34.36 6.59
N ASP A 357 -3.99 -34.02 6.99
CA ASP A 357 -3.57 -33.90 8.39
C ASP A 357 -4.04 -32.59 9.08
N LEU A 358 -4.98 -31.85 8.46
CA LEU A 358 -5.51 -30.54 8.88
C LEU A 358 -4.48 -29.42 9.03
N GLN A 359 -3.24 -29.62 8.55
CA GLN A 359 -2.17 -28.64 8.51
C GLN A 359 -2.31 -27.71 7.30
N ILE A 360 -3.38 -26.91 7.29
CA ILE A 360 -3.74 -26.00 6.18
C ILE A 360 -2.70 -24.91 5.87
N TYR A 361 -1.70 -24.73 6.73
CA TYR A 361 -0.65 -23.72 6.59
C TYR A 361 0.68 -24.40 6.24
N THR A 362 1.39 -23.83 5.26
CA THR A 362 2.71 -24.30 4.81
C THR A 362 3.59 -23.10 4.42
N TYR A 363 4.88 -23.11 4.76
CA TYR A 363 5.78 -22.02 4.43
C TYR A 363 6.42 -22.16 3.04
N VAL A 364 6.84 -21.02 2.49
CA VAL A 364 7.77 -20.90 1.37
C VAL A 364 8.81 -19.83 1.72
N GLY A 365 9.83 -20.21 2.47
CA GLY A 365 10.87 -19.29 2.95
C GLY A 365 10.31 -18.28 3.94
N ASP A 366 10.13 -17.02 3.53
CA ASP A 366 9.43 -16.00 4.32
C ASP A 366 7.90 -16.00 4.13
N ILE A 367 7.40 -16.48 2.99
CA ILE A 367 5.99 -16.46 2.57
C ILE A 367 5.16 -17.58 3.25
N LEU A 368 3.84 -17.38 3.34
CA LEU A 368 2.88 -18.37 3.85
C LEU A 368 1.85 -18.76 2.78
N ILE A 369 1.66 -20.06 2.55
CA ILE A 369 0.51 -20.64 1.86
C ILE A 369 -0.56 -20.99 2.91
N ALA A 370 -1.82 -20.70 2.60
CA ALA A 370 -2.98 -21.04 3.42
C ALA A 370 -4.08 -21.68 2.56
N LEU A 371 -4.40 -22.94 2.80
CA LEU A 371 -5.51 -23.63 2.12
C LEU A 371 -6.81 -23.42 2.90
N ASN A 372 -7.92 -23.15 2.22
CA ASN A 372 -9.21 -22.99 2.91
C ASN A 372 -9.72 -24.36 3.46
N PRO A 373 -9.88 -24.55 4.78
CA PRO A 373 -10.41 -25.81 5.32
C PRO A 373 -11.90 -26.04 5.01
N PHE A 374 -12.65 -24.99 4.67
CA PHE A 374 -14.13 -24.94 4.65
C PHE A 374 -14.80 -25.38 5.98
N GLN A 375 -14.05 -25.48 7.07
CA GLN A 375 -14.52 -25.80 8.43
C GLN A 375 -13.75 -25.03 9.50
N ASN A 376 -14.36 -24.86 10.67
CA ASN A 376 -13.75 -24.16 11.81
C ASN A 376 -12.71 -25.03 12.52
N LEU A 377 -11.44 -24.61 12.47
CA LEU A 377 -10.34 -25.26 13.20
C LEU A 377 -10.07 -24.56 14.54
N SER A 378 -9.74 -25.33 15.58
CA SER A 378 -9.53 -24.84 16.96
C SER A 378 -8.20 -24.09 17.20
N ILE A 379 -7.40 -23.90 16.14
CA ILE A 379 -6.04 -23.33 16.14
C ILE A 379 -5.97 -21.81 16.35
N TYR A 380 -7.11 -21.11 16.39
CA TYR A 380 -7.19 -19.65 16.49
C TYR A 380 -7.44 -19.10 17.90
N SER A 381 -7.32 -19.95 18.92
CA SER A 381 -7.62 -19.56 20.30
C SER A 381 -6.62 -18.55 20.89
N PRO A 382 -6.98 -17.80 21.96
CA PRO A 382 -6.04 -16.94 22.69
C PRO A 382 -4.86 -17.67 23.33
N GLN A 383 -4.86 -19.00 23.36
CA GLN A 383 -3.70 -19.82 23.76
C GLN A 383 -2.69 -19.92 22.61
N PHE A 384 -3.14 -20.17 21.38
CA PHE A 384 -2.28 -20.12 20.19
C PHE A 384 -1.70 -18.72 19.95
N SER A 385 -2.44 -17.65 20.25
CA SER A 385 -1.87 -16.29 20.21
C SER A 385 -0.74 -16.05 21.24
N LYS A 386 -0.64 -16.86 22.30
CA LYS A 386 0.55 -16.87 23.18
C LYS A 386 1.65 -17.77 22.64
N LEU A 387 1.28 -18.93 22.08
CA LEU A 387 2.21 -19.92 21.51
C LEU A 387 3.09 -19.33 20.39
N TYR A 388 2.52 -18.44 19.56
CA TYR A 388 3.24 -17.78 18.46
C TYR A 388 3.87 -16.43 18.82
N HIS A 389 3.71 -15.91 20.05
CA HIS A 389 4.25 -14.59 20.40
C HIS A 389 5.75 -14.61 20.67
N GLY A 390 6.55 -14.03 19.76
CA GLY A 390 7.98 -13.82 19.95
C GLY A 390 8.81 -15.11 20.03
N VAL A 391 8.30 -16.21 19.49
CA VAL A 391 8.99 -17.52 19.46
C VAL A 391 9.85 -17.68 18.21
N LYS A 392 10.52 -18.84 18.06
CA LYS A 392 11.18 -19.23 16.80
C LYS A 392 10.14 -19.69 15.77
N ARG A 393 10.33 -19.41 14.48
CA ARG A 393 9.49 -19.96 13.39
C ARG A 393 9.58 -21.48 13.37
N SER A 394 10.76 -22.03 13.64
CA SER A 394 11.01 -23.48 13.71
C SER A 394 10.64 -24.14 15.06
N SER A 395 9.97 -23.43 15.98
CA SER A 395 9.52 -24.01 17.27
C SER A 395 8.05 -24.42 17.27
N ASN A 396 7.28 -24.06 16.25
CA ASN A 396 5.88 -24.42 16.08
C ASN A 396 5.59 -24.68 14.59
N PRO A 397 4.51 -25.39 14.23
CA PRO A 397 4.07 -25.53 12.85
C PRO A 397 3.75 -24.18 12.18
N PRO A 398 3.66 -24.13 10.83
CA PRO A 398 3.26 -22.94 10.09
C PRO A 398 1.90 -22.44 10.54
N HIS A 399 1.78 -21.12 10.74
CA HIS A 399 0.53 -20.51 11.15
C HIS A 399 0.47 -19.03 10.79
N ILE A 400 -0.74 -18.53 10.53
CA ILE A 400 -0.97 -17.12 10.23
C ILE A 400 -0.55 -16.17 11.36
N PHE A 401 -0.68 -16.60 12.62
CA PHE A 401 -0.19 -15.84 13.77
C PHE A 401 1.33 -15.67 13.78
N ALA A 402 2.10 -16.63 13.26
CA ALA A 402 3.55 -16.50 13.13
C ALA A 402 3.92 -15.41 12.10
N SER A 403 3.16 -15.27 11.02
CA SER A 403 3.34 -14.19 10.03
C SER A 403 2.97 -12.82 10.63
N ALA A 404 1.92 -12.77 11.44
CA ALA A 404 1.52 -11.55 12.15
C ALA A 404 2.53 -11.13 13.24
N ASP A 405 3.11 -12.06 14.03
CA ASP A 405 4.21 -11.74 14.94
C ASP A 405 5.48 -11.37 14.17
N ALA A 406 5.82 -12.05 13.07
CA ALA A 406 6.97 -11.68 12.22
C ALA A 406 6.90 -10.22 11.71
N ALA A 407 5.73 -9.79 11.22
CA ALA A 407 5.49 -8.39 10.84
C ALA A 407 5.57 -7.44 12.06
N TYR A 408 4.93 -7.78 13.17
CA TYR A 408 4.94 -6.95 14.39
C TYR A 408 6.35 -6.78 15.01
N GLN A 409 7.10 -7.87 15.15
CA GLN A 409 8.48 -7.86 15.63
C GLN A 409 9.37 -7.09 14.65
N SER A 410 9.12 -7.18 13.34
CA SER A 410 9.84 -6.39 12.34
C SER A 410 9.58 -4.89 12.49
N MET A 411 8.31 -4.48 12.59
CA MET A 411 7.94 -3.09 12.87
C MET A 411 8.66 -2.55 14.11
N VAL A 412 8.54 -3.25 15.25
CA VAL A 412 9.10 -2.82 16.54
C VAL A 412 10.64 -2.83 16.57
N THR A 413 11.30 -3.74 15.83
CA THR A 413 12.77 -3.88 15.89
C THR A 413 13.50 -3.10 14.78
N PHE A 414 12.86 -2.84 13.64
CA PHE A 414 13.45 -2.05 12.55
C PHE A 414 12.98 -0.58 12.53
N SER A 415 11.90 -0.23 13.26
CA SER A 415 11.26 1.09 13.20
C SER A 415 10.83 1.49 11.77
N LYS A 416 10.37 0.51 10.99
CA LYS A 416 9.93 0.66 9.59
C LYS A 416 8.52 0.11 9.45
N ASP A 417 7.65 0.81 8.72
CA ASP A 417 6.28 0.37 8.44
C ASP A 417 6.27 -0.99 7.72
N GLN A 418 5.17 -1.73 7.85
CA GLN A 418 5.00 -3.08 7.32
C GLN A 418 3.69 -3.17 6.53
N CYS A 419 3.61 -4.04 5.53
CA CYS A 419 2.40 -4.27 4.73
C CYS A 419 2.17 -5.78 4.59
N ILE A 420 1.05 -6.30 5.09
CA ILE A 420 0.67 -7.71 4.93
C ILE A 420 -0.33 -7.80 3.77
N ILE A 421 0.03 -8.56 2.74
CA ILE A 421 -0.67 -8.63 1.46
C ILE A 421 -1.23 -10.05 1.29
N ILE A 422 -2.55 -10.14 1.24
CA ILE A 422 -3.29 -11.40 1.20
C ILE A 422 -3.90 -11.54 -0.20
N SER A 423 -3.61 -12.63 -0.91
CA SER A 423 -3.98 -12.81 -2.32
C SER A 423 -4.42 -14.25 -2.62
N GLY A 424 -5.24 -14.42 -3.66
CA GLY A 424 -5.89 -15.70 -4.01
C GLY A 424 -7.27 -15.50 -4.62
N GLU A 425 -7.87 -16.56 -5.17
CA GLU A 425 -9.19 -16.55 -5.82
C GLU A 425 -10.35 -16.17 -4.88
N SER A 426 -11.53 -15.91 -5.46
CA SER A 426 -12.76 -15.68 -4.68
C SER A 426 -13.15 -16.96 -3.93
N GLY A 427 -13.46 -16.84 -2.63
CA GLY A 427 -13.69 -17.99 -1.74
C GLY A 427 -12.42 -18.65 -1.14
N ALA A 428 -11.20 -18.22 -1.49
CA ALA A 428 -9.96 -18.83 -0.99
C ALA A 428 -9.62 -18.54 0.50
N GLY A 429 -10.43 -17.77 1.24
CA GLY A 429 -10.21 -17.48 2.67
C GLY A 429 -9.41 -16.20 3.02
N LYS A 430 -9.32 -15.24 2.08
CA LYS A 430 -8.56 -13.98 2.28
C LYS A 430 -9.07 -13.13 3.45
N THR A 431 -10.37 -12.91 3.54
CA THR A 431 -11.01 -12.05 4.55
C THR A 431 -10.90 -12.64 5.96
N GLU A 432 -11.06 -13.95 6.10
CA GLU A 432 -10.77 -14.68 7.35
C GLU A 432 -9.30 -14.55 7.76
N SER A 433 -8.39 -14.69 6.79
CA SER A 433 -6.96 -14.49 7.03
C SER A 433 -6.67 -13.06 7.53
N ALA A 434 -7.30 -12.04 6.92
CA ALA A 434 -7.22 -10.65 7.37
C ALA A 434 -7.77 -10.47 8.79
N HIS A 435 -8.91 -11.07 9.12
CA HIS A 435 -9.49 -11.04 10.46
C HIS A 435 -8.53 -11.61 11.52
N LEU A 436 -7.98 -12.79 11.26
CA LEU A 436 -7.06 -13.49 12.15
C LEU A 436 -5.76 -12.70 12.40
N ILE A 437 -5.26 -11.99 11.38
CA ILE A 437 -4.12 -11.07 11.51
C ILE A 437 -4.47 -9.90 12.42
N VAL A 438 -5.61 -9.23 12.22
CA VAL A 438 -6.06 -8.10 13.07
C VAL A 438 -6.25 -8.55 14.53
N GLN A 439 -6.86 -9.72 14.74
CA GLN A 439 -7.04 -10.35 16.05
C GLN A 439 -5.70 -10.58 16.74
N HIS A 440 -4.69 -11.07 16.01
CA HIS A 440 -3.37 -11.34 16.56
C HIS A 440 -2.57 -10.06 16.81
N LEU A 441 -2.50 -9.13 15.85
CA LEU A 441 -1.82 -7.84 16.01
C LEU A 441 -2.40 -7.01 17.17
N THR A 442 -3.71 -7.04 17.38
CA THR A 442 -4.39 -6.34 18.49
C THR A 442 -4.14 -7.04 19.84
N PHE A 443 -3.81 -8.33 19.84
CA PHE A 443 -3.31 -9.04 21.01
C PHE A 443 -1.84 -8.71 21.30
N LEU A 444 -0.97 -8.78 20.28
CA LEU A 444 0.47 -8.48 20.38
C LEU A 444 0.75 -7.07 20.87
N GLY A 445 0.08 -6.09 20.25
CA GLY A 445 0.24 -4.68 20.55
C GLY A 445 -0.46 -4.20 21.83
N LYS A 446 -0.81 -5.11 22.75
CA LYS A 446 -1.17 -4.85 24.16
C LYS A 446 -2.01 -3.58 24.34
N ALA A 447 -3.12 -3.47 23.60
CA ALA A 447 -3.94 -2.27 23.57
C ALA A 447 -4.34 -1.84 25.00
N ASN A 448 -3.73 -0.76 25.50
CA ASN A 448 -3.86 -0.33 26.90
C ASN A 448 -5.30 0.03 27.29
N ASN A 449 -6.13 0.33 26.30
CA ASN A 449 -7.57 0.50 26.44
C ASN A 449 -8.30 -0.73 25.86
N ARG A 450 -8.94 -1.51 26.74
CA ARG A 450 -9.77 -2.67 26.35
C ARG A 450 -10.85 -2.31 25.33
N ALA A 451 -11.47 -1.13 25.46
CA ALA A 451 -12.50 -0.67 24.55
C ALA A 451 -11.94 -0.43 23.13
N LEU A 452 -10.70 0.06 22.98
CA LEU A 452 -10.11 0.25 21.65
C LEU A 452 -9.90 -1.09 20.92
N ARG A 453 -9.47 -2.13 21.65
CA ARG A 453 -9.39 -3.50 21.11
C ARG A 453 -10.77 -4.01 20.67
N GLU A 454 -11.78 -3.86 21.52
CA GLU A 454 -13.14 -4.31 21.21
C GLU A 454 -13.71 -3.56 20.01
N LYS A 455 -13.49 -2.23 19.91
CA LYS A 455 -13.83 -1.42 18.72
C LYS A 455 -13.19 -1.95 17.44
N ILE A 456 -11.87 -2.12 17.41
CA ILE A 456 -11.13 -2.54 16.19
C ILE A 456 -11.67 -3.89 15.66
N LEU A 457 -12.03 -4.83 16.54
CA LEU A 457 -12.53 -6.15 16.15
C LEU A 457 -13.99 -6.13 15.66
N GLN A 458 -14.84 -5.22 16.16
CA GLN A 458 -16.24 -5.07 15.69
C GLN A 458 -16.36 -4.33 14.35
N VAL A 459 -15.28 -3.71 13.85
CA VAL A 459 -15.30 -2.96 12.60
C VAL A 459 -15.39 -3.85 11.37
N ASN A 460 -14.74 -5.02 11.37
CA ASN A 460 -14.81 -5.98 10.25
C ASN A 460 -16.28 -6.41 9.99
N PRO A 461 -17.02 -6.99 10.95
CA PRO A 461 -18.43 -7.36 10.74
C PRO A 461 -19.34 -6.21 10.28
N LEU A 462 -19.12 -4.99 10.79
CA LEU A 462 -19.90 -3.82 10.35
C LEU A 462 -19.63 -3.46 8.88
N VAL A 463 -18.36 -3.39 8.48
CA VAL A 463 -18.03 -3.03 7.09
C VAL A 463 -18.38 -4.17 6.14
N GLU A 464 -18.23 -5.44 6.55
CA GLU A 464 -18.62 -6.60 5.76
C GLU A 464 -20.14 -6.65 5.49
N ALA A 465 -21.00 -6.27 6.45
CA ALA A 465 -22.45 -6.22 6.18
C ALA A 465 -22.83 -5.22 5.07
N PHE A 466 -22.10 -4.11 4.92
CA PHE A 466 -22.32 -3.12 3.87
C PHE A 466 -21.44 -3.32 2.62
N GLY A 467 -20.37 -4.11 2.71
CA GLY A 467 -19.37 -4.28 1.65
C GLY A 467 -19.35 -5.67 1.00
N ASN A 468 -19.95 -6.67 1.64
CA ASN A 468 -19.98 -8.05 1.15
C ASN A 468 -21.38 -8.45 0.67
N ALA A 469 -21.42 -9.43 -0.24
CA ALA A 469 -22.64 -10.03 -0.77
C ALA A 469 -22.43 -11.51 -1.11
N CYS A 470 -23.54 -12.24 -1.29
CA CYS A 470 -23.52 -13.61 -1.78
C CYS A 470 -23.43 -13.62 -3.32
N THR A 471 -22.41 -14.30 -3.84
CA THR A 471 -22.14 -14.53 -5.26
C THR A 471 -22.26 -16.02 -5.58
N ALA A 472 -22.27 -16.38 -6.87
CA ALA A 472 -22.30 -17.79 -7.28
C ALA A 472 -21.14 -18.62 -6.69
N ILE A 473 -19.98 -18.01 -6.41
CA ILE A 473 -18.76 -18.71 -5.97
C ILE A 473 -18.50 -18.56 -4.46
N ASN A 474 -19.05 -17.53 -3.79
CA ASN A 474 -18.85 -17.29 -2.35
C ASN A 474 -20.04 -16.54 -1.70
N ASP A 475 -20.56 -17.06 -0.59
CA ASP A 475 -21.72 -16.48 0.11
C ASP A 475 -21.42 -15.21 0.91
N ASN A 476 -20.16 -14.99 1.30
CA ASN A 476 -19.68 -13.78 1.96
C ASN A 476 -18.52 -13.19 1.14
N SER A 477 -18.81 -12.74 -0.09
CA SER A 477 -17.80 -12.17 -0.98
C SER A 477 -17.70 -10.67 -0.79
N SER A 478 -16.51 -10.17 -0.39
CA SER A 478 -16.23 -8.73 -0.42
C SER A 478 -16.34 -8.18 -1.84
N ARG A 479 -17.18 -7.15 -2.01
CA ARG A 479 -17.44 -6.44 -3.27
C ARG A 479 -16.81 -5.04 -3.27
N PHE A 480 -15.74 -4.89 -2.49
CA PHE A 480 -14.89 -3.70 -2.38
C PHE A 480 -13.48 -4.16 -1.91
N GLY A 481 -12.46 -3.32 -2.12
CA GLY A 481 -11.13 -3.51 -1.56
C GLY A 481 -10.95 -2.76 -0.24
N LYS A 482 -10.37 -3.43 0.76
CA LYS A 482 -10.13 -2.90 2.12
C LYS A 482 -8.62 -2.85 2.39
N TYR A 483 -8.10 -1.66 2.69
CA TYR A 483 -6.76 -1.51 3.26
C TYR A 483 -6.87 -0.99 4.69
N LEU A 484 -6.48 -1.81 5.66
CA LEU A 484 -6.55 -1.50 7.09
C LEU A 484 -5.15 -1.15 7.62
N GLU A 485 -4.98 0.10 8.01
CA GLU A 485 -3.78 0.66 8.62
C GLU A 485 -3.92 0.57 10.14
N MET A 486 -3.22 -0.36 10.79
CA MET A 486 -3.10 -0.41 12.24
C MET A 486 -1.95 0.49 12.71
N MET A 487 -2.24 1.45 13.59
CA MET A 487 -1.27 2.45 14.07
C MET A 487 -0.71 2.07 15.45
N PHE A 488 0.61 2.08 15.60
CA PHE A 488 1.33 1.69 16.82
C PHE A 488 2.30 2.78 17.31
N THR A 489 2.56 2.80 18.62
CA THR A 489 3.69 3.54 19.20
C THR A 489 5.02 2.89 18.79
N PRO A 490 6.16 3.61 18.90
CA PRO A 490 7.50 3.01 18.82
C PRO A 490 7.78 1.93 19.88
N THR A 491 6.96 1.83 20.93
CA THR A 491 6.99 0.76 21.93
C THR A 491 6.08 -0.42 21.59
N GLY A 492 5.49 -0.44 20.40
CA GLY A 492 4.65 -1.51 19.87
C GLY A 492 3.22 -1.55 20.42
N ALA A 493 2.73 -0.49 21.08
CA ALA A 493 1.37 -0.45 21.62
C ALA A 493 0.37 0.11 20.58
N VAL A 494 -0.79 -0.53 20.40
CA VAL A 494 -1.85 -0.04 19.48
C VAL A 494 -2.34 1.33 19.93
N MET A 495 -2.26 2.32 19.05
CA MET A 495 -2.80 3.68 19.24
C MET A 495 -4.20 3.85 18.63
N GLY A 496 -4.46 3.17 17.51
CA GLY A 496 -5.71 3.27 16.76
C GLY A 496 -5.64 2.50 15.44
N ALA A 497 -6.64 2.69 14.58
CA ALA A 497 -6.66 2.11 13.24
C ALA A 497 -7.40 3.01 12.24
N LYS A 498 -7.16 2.79 10.94
CA LYS A 498 -7.75 3.52 9.82
C LYS A 498 -8.00 2.57 8.65
N ILE A 499 -9.16 2.69 8.00
CA ILE A 499 -9.54 1.94 6.80
C ILE A 499 -9.54 2.87 5.60
N SER A 500 -8.90 2.44 4.52
CA SER A 500 -9.10 2.98 3.18
C SER A 500 -9.99 1.99 2.39
N GLU A 501 -11.06 2.51 1.79
CA GLU A 501 -11.99 1.77 0.93
C GLU A 501 -11.69 2.01 -0.56
N TYR A 502 -11.90 1.00 -1.39
CA TYR A 502 -11.70 1.09 -2.82
C TYR A 502 -12.76 0.28 -3.58
N LEU A 503 -13.18 0.77 -4.75
CA LEU A 503 -13.84 -0.05 -5.77
C LEU A 503 -15.10 -0.82 -5.29
N LEU A 504 -16.01 -0.13 -4.59
CA LEU A 504 -17.32 -0.69 -4.23
C LEU A 504 -18.18 -0.98 -5.48
N GLU A 505 -18.70 -2.20 -5.60
CA GLU A 505 -19.57 -2.67 -6.68
C GLU A 505 -20.99 -2.07 -6.58
N LYS A 506 -21.12 -0.75 -6.76
CA LYS A 506 -22.40 -0.01 -6.58
C LYS A 506 -23.56 -0.58 -7.38
N SER A 507 -23.31 -1.13 -8.57
CA SER A 507 -24.35 -1.70 -9.46
C SER A 507 -25.13 -2.85 -8.82
N ARG A 508 -24.52 -3.59 -7.88
CA ARG A 508 -25.21 -4.63 -7.09
C ARG A 508 -26.40 -4.10 -6.29
N VAL A 509 -26.43 -2.80 -5.96
CA VAL A 509 -27.54 -2.16 -5.24
C VAL A 509 -28.84 -2.24 -6.03
N ILE A 510 -28.79 -2.10 -7.35
CA ILE A 510 -29.97 -1.98 -8.23
C ILE A 510 -30.34 -3.29 -8.95
N LYS A 511 -29.35 -4.14 -9.24
CA LYS A 511 -29.52 -5.38 -10.00
C LYS A 511 -28.43 -6.38 -9.62
N GLN A 512 -28.79 -7.66 -9.58
CA GLN A 512 -27.85 -8.76 -9.28
C GLN A 512 -27.92 -9.83 -10.38
N ALA A 513 -26.89 -10.68 -10.48
CA ALA A 513 -26.89 -11.81 -11.41
C ALA A 513 -27.73 -12.98 -10.86
N VAL A 514 -28.15 -13.89 -11.75
CA VAL A 514 -28.98 -15.05 -11.38
C VAL A 514 -28.26 -15.91 -10.33
N GLY A 515 -28.94 -16.17 -9.21
CA GLY A 515 -28.39 -16.91 -8.06
C GLY A 515 -27.62 -16.06 -7.04
N GLU A 516 -27.32 -14.80 -7.34
CA GLU A 516 -26.65 -13.89 -6.40
C GLU A 516 -27.63 -13.14 -5.49
N LYS A 517 -27.09 -12.38 -4.53
CA LYS A 517 -27.86 -11.46 -3.67
C LYS A 517 -27.26 -10.05 -3.66
N ASN A 518 -28.05 -9.09 -3.20
CA ASN A 518 -27.61 -7.72 -2.90
C ASN A 518 -26.68 -7.71 -1.65
N PHE A 519 -26.16 -6.55 -1.26
CA PHE A 519 -25.36 -6.39 -0.03
C PHE A 519 -26.13 -6.87 1.21
N HIS A 520 -25.43 -7.56 2.12
CA HIS A 520 -26.06 -8.27 3.25
C HIS A 520 -26.93 -7.37 4.13
N ILE A 521 -26.51 -6.12 4.35
CA ILE A 521 -27.23 -5.14 5.15
C ILE A 521 -28.69 -4.94 4.72
N PHE A 522 -29.03 -5.03 3.43
CA PHE A 522 -30.41 -4.84 2.98
C PHE A 522 -31.32 -6.00 3.42
N TYR A 523 -30.81 -7.24 3.45
CA TYR A 523 -31.55 -8.38 4.00
C TYR A 523 -31.61 -8.33 5.52
N TYR A 524 -30.52 -7.92 6.18
CA TYR A 524 -30.46 -7.81 7.65
C TYR A 524 -31.39 -6.72 8.17
N ILE A 525 -31.41 -5.52 7.57
CA ILE A 525 -32.31 -4.43 8.01
C ILE A 525 -33.77 -4.77 7.76
N TYR A 526 -34.11 -5.34 6.60
CA TYR A 526 -35.51 -5.70 6.31
C TYR A 526 -35.99 -6.83 7.24
N ALA A 527 -35.21 -7.89 7.45
CA ALA A 527 -35.57 -8.96 8.38
C ALA A 527 -35.60 -8.49 9.84
N GLY A 528 -34.64 -7.65 10.25
CA GLY A 528 -34.61 -7.04 11.57
C GLY A 528 -35.85 -6.21 11.86
N LEU A 529 -36.24 -5.34 10.93
CA LEU A 529 -37.45 -4.52 11.04
C LEU A 529 -38.74 -5.35 10.96
N TYR A 530 -38.75 -6.46 10.21
CA TYR A 530 -39.87 -7.42 10.20
C TYR A 530 -40.08 -8.04 11.59
N HIS A 531 -39.04 -8.67 12.15
CA HIS A 531 -39.12 -9.35 13.44
C HIS A 531 -39.33 -8.38 14.62
N GLN A 532 -38.80 -7.15 14.52
CA GLN A 532 -39.05 -6.06 15.49
C GLN A 532 -40.40 -5.35 15.28
N LYS A 533 -41.22 -5.75 14.29
CA LYS A 533 -42.53 -5.15 13.94
C LYS A 533 -42.48 -3.64 13.64
N LYS A 534 -41.42 -3.22 12.95
CA LYS A 534 -41.09 -1.83 12.61
C LYS A 534 -41.14 -1.52 11.10
N LEU A 535 -41.51 -2.45 10.21
CA LEU A 535 -41.56 -2.17 8.77
C LEU A 535 -42.45 -0.96 8.42
N SER A 536 -43.56 -0.75 9.14
CA SER A 536 -44.43 0.42 9.00
C SER A 536 -43.76 1.75 9.42
N GLU A 537 -42.89 1.77 10.44
CA GLU A 537 -42.08 2.93 10.83
C GLU A 537 -41.16 3.38 9.69
N TYR A 538 -40.67 2.42 8.90
CA TYR A 538 -39.78 2.65 7.74
C TYR A 538 -40.50 2.51 6.40
N ARG A 539 -41.85 2.55 6.37
CA ARG A 539 -42.69 2.48 5.18
C ARG A 539 -42.28 1.35 4.20
N LEU A 540 -41.99 0.17 4.72
CA LEU A 540 -41.63 -1.02 3.94
C LEU A 540 -42.83 -1.98 3.82
N PRO A 541 -43.01 -2.65 2.67
CA PRO A 541 -44.11 -3.61 2.46
C PRO A 541 -43.91 -4.89 3.29
N ASP A 542 -44.96 -5.36 3.98
CA ASP A 542 -44.91 -6.59 4.82
C ASP A 542 -45.04 -7.91 4.03
N LYS A 543 -45.59 -7.88 2.80
CA LYS A 543 -46.05 -9.08 2.06
C LYS A 543 -45.26 -9.41 0.79
N LYS A 544 -44.59 -8.42 0.20
CA LYS A 544 -43.77 -8.53 -1.02
C LYS A 544 -42.41 -7.88 -0.71
N PRO A 545 -41.27 -8.44 -1.13
CA PRO A 545 -39.98 -7.81 -0.87
C PRO A 545 -39.79 -6.59 -1.79
N PRO A 546 -39.04 -5.55 -1.36
CA PRO A 546 -38.70 -4.42 -2.23
C PRO A 546 -37.90 -4.84 -3.46
N ARG A 547 -38.13 -4.17 -4.60
CA ARG A 547 -37.62 -4.55 -5.94
C ARG A 547 -36.11 -4.84 -5.99
N TYR A 548 -35.30 -4.07 -5.27
CA TYR A 548 -33.83 -4.21 -5.26
C TYR A 548 -33.30 -5.42 -4.47
N ILE A 549 -34.13 -6.10 -3.66
CA ILE A 549 -33.74 -7.33 -2.97
C ILE A 549 -34.58 -8.56 -3.33
N ASP A 550 -35.70 -8.36 -4.05
CA ASP A 550 -36.48 -9.43 -4.66
C ASP A 550 -35.63 -10.24 -5.64
N ASN A 551 -35.97 -11.50 -5.87
CA ASN A 551 -35.26 -12.33 -6.84
C ASN A 551 -36.21 -13.24 -7.62
N GLU A 552 -35.76 -13.68 -8.79
CA GLU A 552 -36.54 -14.49 -9.74
C GLU A 552 -37.06 -15.82 -9.15
N THR A 553 -36.52 -16.26 -8.00
CA THR A 553 -36.98 -17.47 -7.29
C THR A 553 -38.17 -17.21 -6.34
N GLY A 554 -38.50 -15.95 -6.04
CA GLY A 554 -39.54 -15.55 -5.09
C GLY A 554 -39.28 -15.93 -3.62
N ARG A 555 -38.14 -16.57 -3.30
CA ARG A 555 -37.87 -17.13 -1.96
C ARG A 555 -37.48 -16.09 -0.92
N VAL A 556 -37.30 -14.82 -1.28
CA VAL A 556 -36.76 -13.76 -0.41
C VAL A 556 -37.60 -13.58 0.85
N MET A 557 -38.93 -13.47 0.73
CA MET A 557 -39.81 -13.34 1.91
C MET A 557 -39.81 -14.59 2.78
N HIS A 558 -39.78 -15.79 2.18
CA HIS A 558 -39.66 -17.04 2.94
C HIS A 558 -38.34 -17.07 3.73
N ASP A 559 -37.23 -16.71 3.09
CA ASP A 559 -35.91 -16.57 3.72
C ASP A 559 -35.97 -15.59 4.91
N ILE A 560 -36.62 -14.43 4.77
CA ILE A 560 -36.73 -13.42 5.83
C ILE A 560 -37.57 -13.90 7.03
N VAL A 561 -38.68 -14.58 6.77
CA VAL A 561 -39.59 -15.08 7.82
C VAL A 561 -39.01 -16.30 8.55
N THR A 562 -38.31 -17.19 7.83
CA THR A 562 -37.86 -18.49 8.38
C THR A 562 -36.40 -18.52 8.85
N LYS A 563 -35.54 -17.62 8.38
CA LYS A 563 -34.12 -17.61 8.78
C LYS A 563 -33.85 -16.63 9.92
N ASP A 564 -34.04 -17.13 11.14
CA ASP A 564 -33.54 -16.54 12.41
C ASP A 564 -32.15 -15.88 12.27
N SER A 565 -31.26 -16.48 11.47
CA SER A 565 -29.91 -15.97 11.24
C SER A 565 -29.89 -14.52 10.77
N TYR A 566 -30.86 -14.05 9.97
CA TYR A 566 -30.90 -12.66 9.53
C TYR A 566 -31.31 -11.69 10.65
N GLY A 567 -32.19 -12.11 11.56
CA GLY A 567 -32.48 -11.35 12.79
C GLY A 567 -31.26 -11.26 13.71
N ARG A 568 -30.60 -12.39 13.98
CA ARG A 568 -29.38 -12.44 14.82
C ARG A 568 -28.22 -11.63 14.22
N GLN A 569 -28.07 -11.63 12.90
CA GLN A 569 -27.08 -10.78 12.23
C GLN A 569 -27.43 -9.28 12.33
N PHE A 570 -28.70 -8.90 12.22
CA PHE A 570 -29.11 -7.51 12.46
C PHE A 570 -28.81 -7.06 13.90
N GLU A 571 -29.10 -7.88 14.89
CA GLU A 571 -28.73 -7.63 16.29
C GLU A 571 -27.21 -7.49 16.48
N ALA A 572 -26.41 -8.31 15.79
CA ALA A 572 -24.95 -8.19 15.80
C ALA A 572 -24.47 -6.86 15.18
N ILE A 573 -25.11 -6.38 14.11
CA ILE A 573 -24.80 -5.08 13.50
C ILE A 573 -25.23 -3.91 14.40
N GLN A 574 -26.39 -3.99 15.07
CA GLN A 574 -26.79 -3.05 16.12
C GLN A 574 -25.76 -3.03 17.27
N HIS A 575 -25.22 -4.20 17.66
CA HIS A 575 -24.15 -4.30 18.63
C HIS A 575 -22.85 -3.62 18.15
N CYS A 576 -22.45 -3.84 16.89
CA CYS A 576 -21.25 -3.24 16.30
C CYS A 576 -21.30 -1.72 16.31
N PHE A 577 -22.40 -1.11 15.83
CA PHE A 577 -22.60 0.35 15.86
C PHE A 577 -22.40 0.93 17.27
N ARG A 578 -23.02 0.31 18.28
CA ARG A 578 -22.95 0.72 19.69
C ARG A 578 -21.54 0.59 20.28
N ILE A 579 -20.81 -0.50 20.01
CA ILE A 579 -19.44 -0.69 20.51
C ILE A 579 -18.46 0.28 19.84
N ILE A 580 -18.57 0.48 18.53
CA ILE A 580 -17.73 1.43 17.77
C ILE A 580 -18.02 2.88 18.21
N GLY A 581 -19.26 3.18 18.61
CA GLY A 581 -19.66 4.46 19.21
C GLY A 581 -20.31 5.42 18.22
N PHE A 582 -21.11 4.90 17.28
CA PHE A 582 -22.10 5.70 16.56
C PHE A 582 -23.22 6.12 17.53
N THR A 583 -23.87 7.26 17.28
CA THR A 583 -25.06 7.67 18.05
C THR A 583 -26.32 7.01 17.50
N ASP A 584 -27.37 6.89 18.33
CA ASP A 584 -28.66 6.35 17.88
C ASP A 584 -29.29 7.24 16.78
N GLU A 585 -29.06 8.56 16.82
CA GLU A 585 -29.43 9.49 15.73
C GLU A 585 -28.72 9.15 14.41
N GLU A 586 -27.42 8.84 14.46
CA GLU A 586 -26.64 8.45 13.28
C GLU A 586 -27.13 7.12 12.70
N VAL A 587 -27.38 6.12 13.56
CA VAL A 587 -27.91 4.80 13.14
C VAL A 587 -29.32 4.94 12.55
N TYR A 588 -30.19 5.77 13.15
CA TYR A 588 -31.52 6.06 12.63
C TYR A 588 -31.46 6.74 11.24
N SER A 589 -30.59 7.72 11.06
CA SER A 589 -30.37 8.34 9.74
C SER A 589 -29.80 7.37 8.71
N VAL A 590 -28.89 6.46 9.09
CA VAL A 590 -28.40 5.37 8.20
C VAL A 590 -29.55 4.45 7.79
N TYR A 591 -30.42 4.06 8.74
CA TYR A 591 -31.56 3.18 8.47
C TYR A 591 -32.58 3.84 7.54
N ARG A 592 -32.94 5.11 7.76
CA ARG A 592 -33.83 5.86 6.86
C ARG A 592 -33.28 5.99 5.43
N ILE A 593 -31.96 6.12 5.24
CA ILE A 593 -31.36 6.16 3.90
C ILE A 593 -31.39 4.76 3.26
N LEU A 594 -31.08 3.68 4.00
CA LEU A 594 -31.15 2.31 3.49
C LEU A 594 -32.58 1.91 3.07
N THR A 595 -33.59 2.18 3.90
CA THR A 595 -34.98 1.89 3.56
C THR A 595 -35.55 2.87 2.52
N GLY A 596 -35.02 4.10 2.49
CA GLY A 596 -35.24 5.05 1.41
C GLY A 596 -34.80 4.50 0.05
N ILE A 597 -33.59 3.94 -0.05
CA ILE A 597 -33.09 3.27 -1.28
C ILE A 597 -34.01 2.11 -1.69
N LEU A 598 -34.43 1.27 -0.74
CA LEU A 598 -35.34 0.15 -1.02
C LEU A 598 -36.71 0.62 -1.56
N ASN A 599 -37.24 1.75 -1.06
CA ASN A 599 -38.46 2.36 -1.60
C ASN A 599 -38.25 3.10 -2.91
N THR A 600 -37.10 3.76 -3.11
CA THR A 600 -36.72 4.35 -4.41
C THR A 600 -36.77 3.29 -5.51
N GLY A 601 -36.31 2.06 -5.25
CA GLY A 601 -36.42 0.95 -6.19
C GLY A 601 -37.83 0.46 -6.49
N ASN A 602 -38.82 0.76 -5.63
CA ASN A 602 -40.23 0.45 -5.88
C ASN A 602 -40.91 1.50 -6.78
N ILE A 603 -40.24 2.60 -7.13
CA ILE A 603 -40.77 3.59 -8.08
C ILE A 603 -40.75 3.00 -9.50
N GLU A 604 -41.93 2.94 -10.10
CA GLU A 604 -42.13 2.51 -11.48
C GLU A 604 -42.51 3.72 -12.36
N PHE A 605 -42.33 3.59 -13.67
CA PHE A 605 -42.59 4.66 -14.64
C PHE A 605 -43.45 4.14 -15.79
N ALA A 606 -44.39 4.97 -16.26
CA ALA A 606 -45.27 4.71 -17.40
C ALA A 606 -45.08 5.80 -18.48
N ALA A 607 -45.42 5.49 -19.73
CA ALA A 607 -45.35 6.45 -20.84
C ALA A 607 -46.69 7.15 -21.03
N ILE A 608 -46.70 8.49 -21.10
CA ILE A 608 -47.93 9.26 -21.32
C ILE A 608 -48.30 9.24 -22.80
N SER A 609 -49.34 8.47 -23.15
CA SER A 609 -49.86 8.39 -24.53
C SER A 609 -50.62 9.66 -24.93
N SER A 610 -49.90 10.73 -25.31
CA SER A 610 -50.46 11.97 -25.84
C SER A 610 -50.27 12.05 -27.36
N GLN A 611 -51.18 12.74 -28.08
CA GLN A 611 -51.17 12.77 -29.56
C GLN A 611 -49.95 13.47 -30.19
N HIS A 612 -49.14 14.20 -29.42
CA HIS A 612 -48.00 14.98 -29.93
C HIS A 612 -46.70 14.82 -29.11
N GLN A 613 -46.67 14.00 -28.06
CA GLN A 613 -45.46 13.72 -27.28
C GLN A 613 -45.45 12.25 -26.82
N THR A 614 -44.51 11.46 -27.36
CA THR A 614 -44.26 10.05 -27.02
C THR A 614 -43.25 9.87 -25.89
N ASP A 615 -42.36 10.85 -25.71
CA ASP A 615 -41.08 10.67 -25.00
C ASP A 615 -41.16 11.06 -23.50
N LYS A 616 -42.36 11.03 -22.91
CA LYS A 616 -42.63 11.54 -21.56
C LYS A 616 -43.02 10.42 -20.59
N SER A 617 -42.23 10.26 -19.52
CA SER A 617 -42.53 9.41 -18.37
C SER A 617 -43.46 10.09 -17.35
N GLU A 618 -44.30 9.31 -16.68
CA GLU A 618 -44.95 9.64 -15.40
C GLU A 618 -44.73 8.53 -14.36
N VAL A 619 -45.03 8.81 -13.09
CA VAL A 619 -45.04 7.82 -12.00
C VAL A 619 -46.50 7.39 -11.74
N PRO A 620 -46.93 6.18 -12.14
CA PRO A 620 -48.34 5.78 -12.04
C PRO A 620 -48.78 5.40 -10.61
N ASN A 621 -47.84 5.13 -9.71
CA ASN A 621 -48.12 4.89 -8.29
C ASN A 621 -47.38 5.90 -7.40
N PRO A 622 -48.07 6.94 -6.88
CA PRO A 622 -47.45 7.93 -6.00
C PRO A 622 -47.03 7.34 -4.64
N GLU A 623 -47.60 6.22 -4.17
CA GLU A 623 -47.29 5.65 -2.85
C GLU A 623 -45.80 5.31 -2.71
N ALA A 624 -45.18 4.72 -3.74
CA ALA A 624 -43.76 4.38 -3.73
C ALA A 624 -42.86 5.62 -3.71
N LEU A 625 -43.27 6.67 -4.45
CA LEU A 625 -42.60 7.97 -4.49
C LEU A 625 -42.70 8.68 -3.13
N ASP A 626 -43.91 8.82 -2.58
CA ASP A 626 -44.17 9.43 -1.26
C ASP A 626 -43.44 8.69 -0.14
N ASN A 627 -43.34 7.37 -0.21
CA ASN A 627 -42.59 6.57 0.75
C ASN A 627 -41.08 6.80 0.65
N ALA A 628 -40.52 6.88 -0.56
CA ALA A 628 -39.12 7.23 -0.77
C ALA A 628 -38.82 8.67 -0.32
N ALA A 629 -39.63 9.65 -0.74
CA ALA A 629 -39.49 11.06 -0.42
C ALA A 629 -39.57 11.32 1.10
N ALA A 630 -40.56 10.73 1.78
CA ALA A 630 -40.69 10.85 3.24
C ALA A 630 -39.53 10.18 4.00
N LEU A 631 -39.01 9.05 3.53
CA LEU A 631 -37.84 8.40 4.17
C LEU A 631 -36.57 9.23 3.98
N LEU A 632 -36.37 9.82 2.81
CA LEU A 632 -35.25 10.70 2.49
C LEU A 632 -35.44 12.14 3.04
N SER A 633 -36.63 12.50 3.55
CA SER A 633 -36.98 13.84 4.07
C SER A 633 -36.85 14.96 3.00
N ILE A 634 -37.35 14.68 1.79
CA ILE A 634 -37.40 15.60 0.62
C ILE A 634 -38.84 15.77 0.12
N GLY A 635 -39.09 16.79 -0.71
CA GLY A 635 -40.39 16.98 -1.35
C GLY A 635 -40.72 15.86 -2.34
N SER A 636 -41.96 15.36 -2.32
CA SER A 636 -42.40 14.31 -3.26
C SER A 636 -42.51 14.85 -4.69
N GLU A 637 -43.06 16.05 -4.86
CA GLU A 637 -43.13 16.77 -6.14
C GLU A 637 -41.72 17.09 -6.69
N GLU A 638 -40.82 17.61 -5.83
CA GLU A 638 -39.40 17.84 -6.18
C GLU A 638 -38.71 16.57 -6.69
N LEU A 639 -38.94 15.45 -6.01
CA LEU A 639 -38.40 14.14 -6.40
C LEU A 639 -39.01 13.66 -7.72
N GLN A 640 -40.31 13.83 -7.94
CA GLN A 640 -40.96 13.44 -9.19
C GLN A 640 -40.42 14.24 -10.38
N GLU A 641 -40.27 15.56 -10.24
CA GLU A 641 -39.74 16.41 -11.31
C GLU A 641 -38.29 16.04 -11.64
N ALA A 642 -37.43 15.82 -10.63
CA ALA A 642 -36.03 15.45 -10.85
C ALA A 642 -35.82 14.01 -11.36
N LEU A 643 -36.82 13.11 -11.22
CA LEU A 643 -36.81 11.76 -11.83
C LEU A 643 -37.38 11.78 -13.26
N THR A 644 -38.48 12.50 -13.50
CA THR A 644 -39.23 12.48 -14.76
C THR A 644 -38.82 13.57 -15.76
N SER A 645 -37.97 14.52 -15.37
CA SER A 645 -37.40 15.54 -16.25
C SER A 645 -35.88 15.66 -16.09
N HIS A 646 -35.25 16.44 -16.96
CA HIS A 646 -33.84 16.79 -16.90
C HIS A 646 -33.66 18.25 -17.33
N CYS A 647 -33.04 19.06 -16.48
CA CYS A 647 -32.77 20.47 -16.73
C CYS A 647 -31.41 20.67 -17.41
N VAL A 648 -31.39 21.37 -18.55
CA VAL A 648 -30.16 21.72 -19.28
C VAL A 648 -30.03 23.24 -19.36
N VAL A 649 -29.08 23.82 -18.64
CA VAL A 649 -28.70 25.23 -18.85
C VAL A 649 -27.66 25.31 -19.97
N THR A 650 -28.02 25.93 -21.09
CA THR A 650 -27.13 26.15 -22.24
C THR A 650 -27.12 27.63 -22.62
N ARG A 651 -25.94 28.25 -22.63
CA ARG A 651 -25.73 29.67 -22.99
C ARG A 651 -26.57 30.68 -22.17
N GLY A 652 -27.03 30.28 -20.99
CA GLY A 652 -27.90 31.09 -20.12
C GLY A 652 -29.40 30.78 -20.26
N GLU A 653 -29.80 29.97 -21.23
CA GLU A 653 -31.18 29.49 -21.38
C GLU A 653 -31.39 28.16 -20.65
N THR A 654 -32.47 28.05 -19.89
CA THR A 654 -32.84 26.85 -19.13
C THR A 654 -33.83 25.99 -19.93
N ILE A 655 -33.34 24.90 -20.52
CA ILE A 655 -34.14 23.95 -21.31
C ILE A 655 -34.50 22.76 -20.44
N ILE A 656 -35.76 22.69 -20.01
CA ILE A 656 -36.34 21.50 -19.35
C ILE A 656 -36.76 20.52 -20.45
N ARG A 657 -36.35 19.25 -20.33
CA ARG A 657 -36.84 18.14 -21.16
C ARG A 657 -37.45 17.07 -20.27
N MET A 658 -38.51 16.41 -20.74
CA MET A 658 -39.01 15.21 -20.07
C MET A 658 -38.08 14.03 -20.36
N ASN A 659 -37.98 13.12 -19.39
CA ASN A 659 -37.30 11.84 -19.55
C ASN A 659 -38.26 10.81 -20.17
N THR A 660 -37.72 9.89 -20.96
CA THR A 660 -38.42 8.64 -21.33
C THR A 660 -38.51 7.71 -20.12
N VAL A 661 -39.34 6.66 -20.21
CA VAL A 661 -39.49 5.63 -19.17
C VAL A 661 -38.15 5.00 -18.78
N ASP A 662 -37.34 4.61 -19.77
CA ASP A 662 -36.00 4.04 -19.52
C ASP A 662 -35.06 5.08 -18.90
N LYS A 663 -35.07 6.32 -19.41
CA LYS A 663 -34.21 7.39 -18.88
C LYS A 663 -34.56 7.74 -17.43
N ALA A 664 -35.84 7.72 -17.06
CA ALA A 664 -36.28 7.92 -15.68
C ALA A 664 -35.85 6.75 -14.76
N ALA A 665 -35.90 5.51 -15.27
CA ALA A 665 -35.36 4.33 -14.58
C ALA A 665 -33.84 4.44 -14.36
N ASP A 666 -33.06 4.84 -15.36
CA ASP A 666 -31.62 5.09 -15.23
C ASP A 666 -31.32 6.12 -14.11
N VAL A 667 -32.14 7.16 -14.00
CA VAL A 667 -31.96 8.25 -13.02
C VAL A 667 -32.31 7.79 -11.60
N ARG A 668 -33.40 7.04 -11.42
CA ARG A 668 -33.76 6.33 -10.17
C ARG A 668 -32.63 5.40 -9.71
N ASP A 669 -32.03 4.68 -10.65
CA ASP A 669 -30.99 3.69 -10.38
C ASP A 669 -29.64 4.36 -10.10
N ALA A 670 -29.29 5.43 -10.83
CA ALA A 670 -28.13 6.28 -10.55
C ALA A 670 -28.23 6.96 -9.18
N MET A 671 -29.41 7.48 -8.81
CA MET A 671 -29.71 8.01 -7.48
C MET A 671 -29.46 6.95 -6.40
N SER A 672 -29.97 5.73 -6.61
CA SER A 672 -29.84 4.61 -5.67
C SER A 672 -28.38 4.16 -5.48
N LYS A 673 -27.62 4.03 -6.57
CA LYS A 673 -26.16 3.77 -6.55
C LYS A 673 -25.40 4.87 -5.81
N ALA A 674 -25.73 6.14 -6.04
CA ALA A 674 -25.04 7.28 -5.45
C ALA A 674 -25.34 7.47 -3.95
N LEU A 675 -26.59 7.24 -3.54
CA LEU A 675 -27.01 7.20 -2.14
C LEU A 675 -26.18 6.17 -1.37
N TYR A 676 -26.15 4.92 -1.86
CA TYR A 676 -25.42 3.83 -1.20
C TYR A 676 -23.91 4.07 -1.14
N GLY A 677 -23.29 4.45 -2.27
CA GLY A 677 -21.84 4.68 -2.32
C GLY A 677 -21.38 5.83 -1.42
N ARG A 678 -22.14 6.93 -1.33
CA ARG A 678 -21.83 8.03 -0.39
C ARG A 678 -22.09 7.63 1.06
N LEU A 679 -23.13 6.83 1.33
CA LEU A 679 -23.43 6.34 2.68
C LEU A 679 -22.33 5.41 3.20
N PHE A 680 -21.89 4.43 2.40
CA PHE A 680 -20.78 3.53 2.74
C PHE A 680 -19.50 4.32 3.07
N SER A 681 -19.15 5.26 2.20
CA SER A 681 -17.99 6.12 2.40
C SER A 681 -18.10 7.03 3.63
N TRP A 682 -19.30 7.49 3.98
CA TRP A 682 -19.53 8.17 5.24
C TRP A 682 -19.35 7.24 6.45
N ILE A 683 -19.85 6.00 6.40
CA ILE A 683 -19.68 5.00 7.47
C ILE A 683 -18.19 4.72 7.71
N VAL A 684 -17.40 4.49 6.65
CA VAL A 684 -15.95 4.28 6.75
C VAL A 684 -15.24 5.53 7.29
N ASN A 685 -15.62 6.74 6.85
CA ASN A 685 -15.08 8.00 7.40
C ASN A 685 -15.48 8.21 8.88
N ARG A 686 -16.67 7.77 9.31
CA ARG A 686 -17.14 7.84 10.70
C ARG A 686 -16.39 6.85 11.58
N ILE A 687 -16.21 5.61 11.12
CA ILE A 687 -15.33 4.60 11.75
C ILE A 687 -13.91 5.16 11.92
N ASN A 688 -13.32 5.71 10.86
CA ASN A 688 -11.99 6.35 10.89
C ASN A 688 -11.88 7.53 11.88
N THR A 689 -13.00 8.19 12.19
CA THR A 689 -13.06 9.26 13.20
C THR A 689 -13.17 8.70 14.61
N LEU A 690 -13.83 7.54 14.79
CA LEU A 690 -14.05 6.87 16.08
C LEU A 690 -12.90 5.92 16.51
N LEU A 691 -12.01 5.55 15.58
CA LEU A 691 -10.79 4.77 15.80
C LEU A 691 -9.49 5.61 15.84
N GLN A 692 -9.60 6.93 15.62
CA GLN A 692 -8.45 7.84 15.58
C GLN A 692 -7.84 8.00 16.99
N PRO A 693 -6.50 7.98 17.15
CA PRO A 693 -5.85 8.20 18.43
C PRO A 693 -6.09 9.61 18.98
N ASP A 694 -6.05 9.74 20.31
CA ASP A 694 -6.18 11.02 21.00
C ASP A 694 -5.13 12.03 20.51
N LYS A 695 -5.59 13.20 20.04
CA LYS A 695 -4.74 14.28 19.48
C LYS A 695 -3.58 14.71 20.38
N ASN A 696 -3.72 14.51 21.69
CA ASN A 696 -2.70 14.86 22.69
C ASN A 696 -1.48 13.92 22.64
N ILE A 697 -1.60 12.72 22.06
CA ILE A 697 -0.52 11.76 21.85
C ILE A 697 0.17 12.02 20.50
N CYS A 698 -0.62 12.30 19.46
CA CYS A 698 -0.17 12.39 18.06
C CYS A 698 0.87 13.48 17.77
N ASN A 699 0.98 14.50 18.63
CA ASN A 699 1.86 15.65 18.40
C ASN A 699 3.31 15.44 18.89
N ALA A 700 3.67 14.25 19.39
CA ALA A 700 4.95 14.02 20.08
C ALA A 700 5.84 12.90 19.51
N GLU A 701 5.28 11.89 18.83
CA GLU A 701 6.03 10.73 18.35
C GLU A 701 5.61 10.36 16.92
N SER A 702 6.57 9.93 16.10
CA SER A 702 6.26 9.32 14.80
C SER A 702 5.68 7.93 15.04
N GLY A 703 4.40 7.74 14.72
CA GLY A 703 3.76 6.42 14.76
C GLY A 703 4.36 5.47 13.71
N MET A 704 4.16 4.18 13.94
CA MET A 704 4.49 3.10 13.00
C MET A 704 3.21 2.41 12.56
N ASN A 705 3.18 1.92 11.32
CA ASN A 705 1.99 1.32 10.72
C ASN A 705 2.22 -0.12 10.30
N VAL A 706 1.23 -0.98 10.56
CA VAL A 706 1.05 -2.25 9.84
C VAL A 706 -0.18 -2.11 8.95
N GLY A 707 0.04 -2.00 7.65
CA GLY A 707 -1.01 -2.09 6.64
C GLY A 707 -1.40 -3.55 6.41
N ILE A 708 -2.69 -3.80 6.19
CA ILE A 708 -3.25 -5.12 5.88
C ILE A 708 -4.15 -4.95 4.65
N LEU A 709 -3.82 -5.63 3.56
CA LEU A 709 -4.59 -5.59 2.32
C LEU A 709 -5.48 -6.83 2.18
N ASP A 710 -6.78 -6.58 2.07
CA ASP A 710 -7.85 -7.56 1.90
C ASP A 710 -8.71 -7.09 0.72
N ILE A 711 -8.50 -7.69 -0.45
CA ILE A 711 -9.23 -7.39 -1.70
C ILE A 711 -10.17 -8.54 -2.07
N PHE A 712 -11.15 -8.24 -2.93
CA PHE A 712 -11.87 -9.26 -3.73
C PHE A 712 -10.88 -10.22 -4.41
N GLY A 713 -11.33 -11.46 -4.70
CA GLY A 713 -10.50 -12.39 -5.48
C GLY A 713 -10.46 -12.06 -6.96
N PHE A 714 -9.62 -12.79 -7.69
CA PHE A 714 -9.83 -12.98 -9.12
C PHE A 714 -11.19 -13.69 -9.33
N GLU A 715 -11.96 -13.27 -10.33
CA GLU A 715 -13.31 -13.77 -10.60
C GLU A 715 -13.54 -14.04 -12.09
N ASN A 716 -14.10 -15.20 -12.39
CA ASN A 716 -14.47 -15.62 -13.74
C ASN A 716 -15.80 -16.39 -13.67
N PHE A 717 -16.89 -15.70 -13.99
CA PHE A 717 -18.23 -16.27 -14.05
C PHE A 717 -18.61 -16.62 -15.51
N ALA A 718 -19.76 -17.28 -15.71
CA ALA A 718 -20.29 -17.57 -17.05
C ALA A 718 -20.60 -16.31 -17.90
N ARG A 719 -20.73 -15.14 -17.27
CA ARG A 719 -20.92 -13.83 -17.92
C ARG A 719 -20.25 -12.75 -17.07
N ASN A 720 -19.12 -12.21 -17.52
CA ASN A 720 -18.35 -11.21 -16.77
C ASN A 720 -18.66 -9.78 -17.28
N SER A 721 -18.86 -8.85 -16.36
CA SER A 721 -19.18 -7.45 -16.64
C SER A 721 -17.96 -6.52 -16.38
N PHE A 722 -18.15 -5.22 -16.58
CA PHE A 722 -17.18 -4.15 -16.32
C PHE A 722 -16.61 -4.18 -14.89
N GLU A 723 -17.43 -4.61 -13.94
CA GLU A 723 -17.08 -4.80 -12.53
C GLU A 723 -16.06 -5.93 -12.35
N GLN A 724 -16.25 -7.08 -13.00
CA GLN A 724 -15.28 -8.18 -13.03
C GLN A 724 -14.00 -7.80 -13.77
N LEU A 725 -14.08 -6.94 -14.80
CA LEU A 725 -12.91 -6.41 -15.49
C LEU A 725 -12.06 -5.55 -14.53
N CYS A 726 -12.70 -4.61 -13.81
CA CYS A 726 -12.04 -3.84 -12.76
C CYS A 726 -11.41 -4.74 -11.68
N ILE A 727 -12.15 -5.74 -11.20
CA ILE A 727 -11.70 -6.72 -10.19
C ILE A 727 -10.45 -7.49 -10.65
N ASN A 728 -10.43 -7.97 -11.90
CA ASN A 728 -9.32 -8.75 -12.41
C ASN A 728 -8.09 -7.87 -12.75
N ILE A 729 -8.27 -6.66 -13.29
CA ILE A 729 -7.17 -5.68 -13.46
C ILE A 729 -6.50 -5.35 -12.11
N ALA A 730 -7.29 -5.21 -11.04
CA ALA A 730 -6.75 -4.95 -9.70
C ALA A 730 -5.98 -6.16 -9.13
N ASN A 731 -6.42 -7.40 -9.41
CA ASN A 731 -5.66 -8.61 -9.07
C ASN A 731 -4.36 -8.72 -9.88
N GLU A 732 -4.41 -8.45 -11.19
CA GLU A 732 -3.26 -8.38 -12.10
C GLU A 732 -2.19 -7.41 -11.57
N GLN A 733 -2.62 -6.23 -11.12
CA GLN A 733 -1.77 -5.18 -10.57
C GLN A 733 -1.06 -5.59 -9.27
N ILE A 734 -1.69 -6.44 -8.46
CA ILE A 734 -1.13 -6.96 -7.20
C ILE A 734 -0.25 -8.20 -7.46
N GLN A 735 -0.55 -9.02 -8.47
CA GLN A 735 0.35 -10.08 -8.92
C GLN A 735 1.64 -9.47 -9.51
N PHE A 736 1.55 -8.37 -10.25
CA PHE A 736 2.74 -7.63 -10.71
C PHE A 736 3.56 -7.09 -9.53
N TYR A 737 2.91 -6.51 -8.52
CA TYR A 737 3.60 -6.07 -7.30
C TYR A 737 4.35 -7.22 -6.61
N PHE A 738 3.74 -8.41 -6.50
CA PHE A 738 4.40 -9.61 -6.00
C PHE A 738 5.60 -10.01 -6.89
N ASN A 739 5.41 -10.11 -8.21
CA ASN A 739 6.47 -10.50 -9.14
C ASN A 739 7.67 -9.54 -9.10
N GLN A 740 7.41 -8.23 -9.00
CA GLN A 740 8.44 -7.22 -8.82
C GLN A 740 9.18 -7.36 -7.49
N HIS A 741 8.47 -7.54 -6.36
CA HIS A 741 9.11 -7.62 -5.05
C HIS A 741 9.82 -8.95 -4.75
N ILE A 742 9.34 -10.07 -5.31
CA ILE A 742 9.93 -11.41 -5.10
C ILE A 742 11.02 -11.72 -6.11
N PHE A 743 10.83 -11.40 -7.40
CA PHE A 743 11.78 -11.77 -8.45
C PHE A 743 12.61 -10.57 -8.94
N ALA A 744 11.99 -9.52 -9.47
CA ALA A 744 12.72 -8.44 -10.17
C ALA A 744 13.67 -7.67 -9.23
N LEU A 745 13.14 -7.10 -8.15
CA LEU A 745 13.88 -6.31 -7.16
C LEU A 745 14.81 -7.16 -6.29
N GLU A 746 14.71 -8.49 -6.35
CA GLU A 746 15.65 -9.40 -5.69
C GLU A 746 16.86 -9.69 -6.61
N GLN A 747 16.59 -10.04 -7.87
CA GLN A 747 17.64 -10.32 -8.87
C GLN A 747 18.42 -9.06 -9.29
N MET A 748 17.76 -7.91 -9.42
CA MET A 748 18.43 -6.61 -9.66
C MET A 748 19.38 -6.21 -8.53
N GLU A 749 19.03 -6.52 -7.27
CA GLU A 749 19.88 -6.23 -6.11
C GLU A 749 21.10 -7.15 -6.06
N TYR A 750 20.99 -8.43 -6.44
CA TYR A 750 22.16 -9.30 -6.57
C TYR A 750 23.12 -8.80 -7.65
N GLN A 751 22.59 -8.34 -8.79
CA GLN A 751 23.40 -7.75 -9.86
C GLN A 751 24.08 -6.43 -9.43
N SER A 752 23.36 -5.53 -8.75
CA SER A 752 23.93 -4.26 -8.28
C SER A 752 24.99 -4.47 -7.21
N GLU A 753 24.80 -5.40 -6.28
CA GLU A 753 25.77 -5.73 -5.22
C GLU A 753 26.87 -6.71 -5.67
N GLY A 754 26.79 -7.27 -6.88
CA GLY A 754 27.83 -8.13 -7.48
C GLY A 754 27.84 -9.56 -6.93
N ILE A 755 26.68 -10.10 -6.60
CA ILE A 755 26.50 -11.46 -6.09
C ILE A 755 26.19 -12.41 -7.26
N ASP A 756 26.97 -13.48 -7.37
CA ASP A 756 26.70 -14.57 -8.30
C ASP A 756 25.51 -15.39 -7.80
N ALA A 757 24.34 -15.15 -8.40
CA ALA A 757 23.08 -15.79 -8.07
C ALA A 757 22.37 -16.20 -9.36
N THR A 758 21.96 -17.47 -9.44
CA THR A 758 21.27 -17.99 -10.63
C THR A 758 19.97 -17.24 -10.87
N THR A 759 19.84 -16.65 -12.07
CA THR A 759 18.60 -16.04 -12.55
C THR A 759 17.44 -17.04 -12.44
N VAL A 760 16.29 -16.58 -11.97
CA VAL A 760 15.04 -17.35 -11.92
C VAL A 760 14.06 -16.68 -12.89
N GLU A 761 13.69 -17.43 -13.93
CA GLU A 761 12.65 -17.05 -14.88
C GLU A 761 11.29 -17.07 -14.20
N TYR A 762 10.46 -16.07 -14.51
CA TYR A 762 9.10 -15.90 -14.01
C TYR A 762 8.28 -15.18 -15.09
N GLU A 763 6.95 -15.30 -15.05
CA GLU A 763 6.07 -14.61 -15.99
C GLU A 763 5.88 -13.13 -15.58
N ASP A 764 6.41 -12.18 -16.36
CA ASP A 764 6.13 -10.75 -16.17
C ASP A 764 4.83 -10.36 -16.86
N ASN A 765 3.82 -10.04 -16.06
CA ASN A 765 2.51 -9.59 -16.51
C ASN A 765 2.45 -8.07 -16.79
N ARG A 766 3.59 -7.36 -16.75
CA ARG A 766 3.67 -5.94 -17.13
C ARG A 766 3.03 -5.59 -18.47
N PRO A 767 3.26 -6.31 -19.60
CA PRO A 767 2.71 -5.89 -20.89
C PRO A 767 1.18 -5.91 -20.93
N LEU A 768 0.57 -6.78 -20.13
CA LEU A 768 -0.89 -6.84 -19.94
C LEU A 768 -1.40 -5.66 -19.08
N LEU A 769 -0.65 -5.24 -18.06
CA LEU A 769 -0.97 -4.02 -17.31
C LEU A 769 -0.79 -2.75 -18.14
N ASP A 770 0.22 -2.70 -19.01
CA ASP A 770 0.40 -1.59 -19.95
C ASP A 770 -0.78 -1.57 -20.97
N MET A 771 -1.22 -2.72 -21.51
CA MET A 771 -2.47 -2.81 -22.31
C MET A 771 -3.71 -2.26 -21.57
N PHE A 772 -3.83 -2.46 -20.25
CA PHE A 772 -4.94 -1.91 -19.45
C PHE A 772 -4.80 -0.42 -19.12
N LEU A 773 -3.59 0.01 -18.75
CA LEU A 773 -3.34 1.24 -18.00
C LEU A 773 -2.51 2.29 -18.75
N GLN A 774 -1.90 1.98 -19.90
CA GLN A 774 -1.15 2.96 -20.68
C GLN A 774 -2.06 4.08 -21.22
N LYS A 775 -1.44 5.19 -21.62
CA LYS A 775 -2.08 6.33 -22.29
C LYS A 775 -1.28 6.69 -23.55
N PRO A 776 -1.94 7.09 -24.65
CA PRO A 776 -3.39 7.23 -24.80
C PRO A 776 -4.14 5.91 -25.03
N MET A 777 -3.50 4.85 -25.53
CA MET A 777 -4.19 3.71 -26.17
C MET A 777 -4.66 2.57 -25.25
N GLY A 778 -4.36 2.58 -23.95
CA GLY A 778 -4.76 1.48 -23.05
C GLY A 778 -6.28 1.34 -22.91
N LEU A 779 -6.77 0.12 -22.62
CA LEU A 779 -8.19 -0.25 -22.61
C LEU A 779 -9.07 0.73 -21.82
N LEU A 780 -8.67 1.07 -20.59
CA LEU A 780 -9.42 2.00 -19.74
C LEU A 780 -9.43 3.44 -20.27
N SER A 781 -8.47 3.82 -21.11
CA SER A 781 -8.38 5.12 -21.77
C SER A 781 -9.30 5.18 -22.99
N LEU A 782 -9.33 4.12 -23.81
CA LEU A 782 -10.27 3.97 -24.94
C LEU A 782 -11.73 3.97 -24.46
N LEU A 783 -12.01 3.22 -23.39
CA LEU A 783 -13.32 3.19 -22.73
C LEU A 783 -13.74 4.58 -22.25
N ASP A 784 -12.82 5.36 -21.69
CA ASP A 784 -13.03 6.75 -21.24
C ASP A 784 -13.29 7.74 -22.39
N GLU A 785 -12.83 7.42 -23.59
CA GLU A 785 -13.06 8.24 -24.79
C GLU A 785 -14.44 7.97 -25.38
N GLU A 786 -14.78 6.70 -25.65
CA GLU A 786 -16.12 6.30 -26.12
C GLU A 786 -17.21 6.70 -25.12
N SER A 787 -16.94 6.59 -23.81
CA SER A 787 -17.88 7.03 -22.76
C SER A 787 -18.21 8.52 -22.83
N ARG A 788 -17.37 9.35 -23.47
CA ARG A 788 -17.59 10.79 -23.69
C ARG A 788 -18.20 11.10 -25.05
N PHE A 789 -18.15 10.18 -26.02
CA PHE A 789 -18.72 10.39 -27.34
C PHE A 789 -20.25 10.18 -27.33
N PRO A 790 -21.07 11.16 -27.79
CA PRO A 790 -22.53 11.08 -27.63
C PRO A 790 -23.22 9.96 -28.42
N GLN A 791 -22.61 9.50 -29.51
CA GLN A 791 -23.17 8.48 -30.42
C GLN A 791 -22.49 7.10 -30.29
N ALA A 792 -21.55 6.94 -29.36
CA ALA A 792 -20.87 5.66 -29.14
C ALA A 792 -21.83 4.63 -28.50
N THR A 793 -21.66 3.37 -28.91
CA THR A 793 -22.40 2.21 -28.40
C THR A 793 -21.42 1.18 -27.84
N ASP A 794 -21.90 0.20 -27.07
CA ASP A 794 -21.03 -0.88 -26.58
C ASP A 794 -20.44 -1.73 -27.73
N LEU A 795 -21.03 -1.68 -28.93
CA LEU A 795 -20.47 -2.30 -30.14
C LEU A 795 -19.27 -1.50 -30.67
N THR A 796 -19.40 -0.17 -30.84
CA THR A 796 -18.28 0.68 -31.30
C THR A 796 -17.10 0.64 -30.33
N LEU A 797 -17.39 0.45 -29.03
CA LEU A 797 -16.37 0.19 -28.01
C LEU A 797 -15.60 -1.12 -28.26
N VAL A 798 -16.29 -2.24 -28.55
CA VAL A 798 -15.65 -3.54 -28.82
C VAL A 798 -14.86 -3.50 -30.12
N ASP A 799 -15.41 -2.89 -31.17
CA ASP A 799 -14.70 -2.70 -32.44
C ASP A 799 -13.41 -1.87 -32.23
N LYS A 800 -13.50 -0.78 -31.45
CA LYS A 800 -12.33 0.05 -31.09
C LYS A 800 -11.32 -0.70 -30.23
N PHE A 801 -11.74 -1.61 -29.35
CA PHE A 801 -10.80 -2.51 -28.65
C PHE A 801 -10.12 -3.47 -29.63
N GLU A 802 -10.85 -4.08 -30.58
CA GLU A 802 -10.27 -4.98 -31.59
C GLU A 802 -9.31 -4.28 -32.56
N ASP A 803 -9.52 -3.00 -32.87
CA ASP A 803 -8.59 -2.23 -33.71
C ASP A 803 -7.34 -1.76 -32.97
N ASN A 804 -7.43 -1.45 -31.66
CA ASN A 804 -6.36 -0.76 -30.93
C ASN A 804 -5.62 -1.62 -29.89
N LEU A 805 -6.13 -2.80 -29.51
CA LEU A 805 -5.54 -3.68 -28.48
C LEU A 805 -5.01 -5.01 -29.06
N ARG A 806 -4.65 -5.03 -30.35
CA ARG A 806 -4.18 -6.22 -31.08
C ARG A 806 -2.86 -6.75 -30.51
N CYS A 807 -2.95 -7.65 -29.54
CA CYS A 807 -1.81 -8.26 -28.85
C CYS A 807 -2.14 -9.69 -28.43
N LYS A 808 -1.12 -10.48 -28.04
CA LYS A 808 -1.27 -11.90 -27.63
C LYS A 808 -2.23 -12.15 -26.46
N TYR A 809 -2.62 -11.11 -25.72
CA TYR A 809 -3.49 -11.23 -24.55
C TYR A 809 -4.98 -10.99 -24.85
N PHE A 810 -5.33 -10.37 -25.98
CA PHE A 810 -6.70 -9.96 -26.32
C PHE A 810 -7.24 -10.78 -27.51
N TRP A 811 -8.53 -11.13 -27.49
CA TRP A 811 -9.22 -11.71 -28.66
C TRP A 811 -10.72 -11.37 -28.69
N ARG A 812 -11.31 -11.39 -29.89
CA ARG A 812 -12.76 -11.37 -30.07
C ARG A 812 -13.28 -12.79 -30.38
N PRO A 813 -14.37 -13.27 -29.75
CA PRO A 813 -14.96 -14.56 -30.09
C PRO A 813 -15.68 -14.48 -31.44
N LYS A 814 -15.45 -15.45 -32.33
CA LYS A 814 -16.19 -15.56 -33.59
C LYS A 814 -17.65 -15.93 -33.31
N GLY A 815 -18.58 -15.03 -33.66
CA GLY A 815 -20.02 -15.23 -33.49
C GLY A 815 -20.65 -14.61 -32.23
N VAL A 816 -19.90 -13.83 -31.44
CA VAL A 816 -20.47 -13.04 -30.32
C VAL A 816 -20.05 -11.58 -30.47
N GLU A 817 -20.92 -10.75 -31.06
CA GLU A 817 -20.58 -9.39 -31.51
C GLU A 817 -20.20 -8.44 -30.36
N LEU A 818 -20.88 -8.56 -29.21
CA LEU A 818 -20.73 -7.71 -28.03
C LEU A 818 -19.85 -8.35 -26.93
N SER A 819 -18.80 -9.07 -27.28
CA SER A 819 -17.90 -9.67 -26.29
C SER A 819 -16.44 -9.71 -26.73
N PHE A 820 -15.53 -9.66 -25.75
CA PHE A 820 -14.09 -9.74 -25.93
C PHE A 820 -13.47 -10.56 -24.78
N GLY A 821 -12.36 -11.24 -25.04
CA GLY A 821 -11.67 -12.07 -24.06
C GLY A 821 -10.26 -11.59 -23.78
N ILE A 822 -9.81 -11.80 -22.54
CA ILE A 822 -8.47 -11.43 -22.08
C ILE A 822 -7.78 -12.61 -21.37
N GLN A 823 -6.50 -12.82 -21.67
CA GLN A 823 -5.60 -13.77 -21.02
C GLN A 823 -4.98 -13.08 -19.81
N HIS A 824 -5.61 -13.23 -18.65
CA HIS A 824 -5.03 -12.85 -17.36
C HIS A 824 -4.00 -13.87 -16.90
N TYR A 825 -3.21 -13.52 -15.88
CA TYR A 825 -2.29 -14.46 -15.22
C TYR A 825 -3.04 -15.74 -14.78
N ALA A 826 -4.19 -15.60 -14.13
CA ALA A 826 -5.01 -16.72 -13.65
C ALA A 826 -5.85 -17.42 -14.74
N GLY A 827 -5.75 -17.02 -16.01
CA GLY A 827 -6.39 -17.70 -17.14
C GLY A 827 -7.23 -16.80 -18.06
N LYS A 828 -7.98 -17.46 -18.95
CA LYS A 828 -8.83 -16.78 -19.95
C LYS A 828 -10.17 -16.38 -19.35
N VAL A 829 -10.49 -15.09 -19.45
CA VAL A 829 -11.79 -14.52 -19.03
C VAL A 829 -12.50 -13.95 -20.25
N LEU A 830 -13.80 -14.20 -20.38
CA LEU A 830 -14.66 -13.64 -21.42
C LEU A 830 -15.56 -12.55 -20.82
N TYR A 831 -15.47 -11.34 -21.38
CA TYR A 831 -16.25 -10.17 -20.97
C TYR A 831 -17.35 -9.86 -21.97
N ASP A 832 -18.55 -9.63 -21.45
CA ASP A 832 -19.70 -9.13 -22.20
C ASP A 832 -19.74 -7.60 -22.07
N ALA A 833 -19.64 -6.90 -23.20
CA ALA A 833 -19.57 -5.45 -23.25
C ALA A 833 -20.90 -4.75 -22.96
N SER A 834 -22.01 -5.49 -22.80
CA SER A 834 -23.34 -4.92 -22.58
C SER A 834 -23.38 -3.86 -21.45
N ALA A 835 -23.78 -2.64 -21.79
CA ALA A 835 -23.83 -1.46 -20.94
C ALA A 835 -22.47 -1.01 -20.34
N PHE A 836 -21.33 -1.34 -20.94
CA PHE A 836 -20.01 -0.87 -20.50
C PHE A 836 -19.90 0.66 -20.51
N LEU A 837 -20.37 1.33 -21.57
CA LEU A 837 -20.32 2.79 -21.66
C LEU A 837 -21.19 3.46 -20.60
N GLU A 838 -22.36 2.89 -20.31
CA GLU A 838 -23.29 3.39 -19.29
C GLU A 838 -22.73 3.20 -17.87
N LYS A 839 -22.22 1.99 -17.57
CA LYS A 839 -21.53 1.67 -16.30
C LYS A 839 -20.28 2.53 -16.09
N ASN A 840 -19.53 2.84 -17.15
CA ASN A 840 -18.35 3.71 -17.02
C ASN A 840 -18.71 5.20 -16.85
N ARG A 841 -19.84 5.66 -17.40
CA ARG A 841 -20.34 7.03 -17.21
C ARG A 841 -20.71 7.28 -15.74
N ASP A 842 -21.48 6.39 -15.10
CA ASP A 842 -22.00 6.48 -13.71
C ASP A 842 -22.47 7.90 -13.28
N THR A 843 -23.04 8.66 -14.22
CA THR A 843 -23.39 10.07 -14.03
C THR A 843 -24.71 10.23 -13.30
N LEU A 844 -24.68 10.77 -12.08
CA LEU A 844 -25.85 11.28 -11.39
C LEU A 844 -26.25 12.66 -11.97
N PRO A 845 -27.52 12.91 -12.33
CA PRO A 845 -27.96 14.23 -12.80
C PRO A 845 -27.82 15.33 -11.75
N ALA A 846 -27.67 16.57 -12.23
CA ALA A 846 -27.55 17.75 -11.35
C ALA A 846 -28.82 17.97 -10.52
N ASP A 847 -29.99 17.75 -11.11
CA ASP A 847 -31.30 17.98 -10.49
C ASP A 847 -31.50 17.10 -9.25
N ILE A 848 -31.18 15.81 -9.36
CA ILE A 848 -31.16 14.86 -8.22
C ILE A 848 -30.15 15.31 -7.14
N VAL A 849 -29.00 15.87 -7.51
CA VAL A 849 -28.03 16.41 -6.53
C VAL A 849 -28.57 17.65 -5.82
N VAL A 850 -29.40 18.47 -6.47
CA VAL A 850 -30.06 19.62 -5.84
C VAL A 850 -31.15 19.15 -4.86
N VAL A 851 -32.06 18.25 -5.27
CA VAL A 851 -33.11 17.71 -4.39
C VAL A 851 -32.52 16.96 -3.19
N LEU A 852 -31.45 16.18 -3.37
CA LEU A 852 -30.78 15.51 -2.24
C LEU A 852 -30.03 16.47 -1.28
N ARG A 853 -29.96 17.78 -1.60
CA ARG A 853 -29.48 18.83 -0.68
C ARG A 853 -30.62 19.57 0.03
N THR A 854 -31.86 19.58 -0.48
CA THR A 854 -33.02 20.16 0.23
C THR A 854 -33.42 19.33 1.45
N SER A 855 -33.03 18.04 1.47
CA SER A 855 -33.26 17.08 2.55
C SER A 855 -33.06 17.63 3.98
N GLU A 856 -34.10 17.52 4.82
CA GLU A 856 -34.02 17.82 6.26
C GLU A 856 -33.13 16.83 7.04
N ASN A 857 -32.89 15.62 6.49
CA ASN A 857 -32.00 14.64 7.10
C ASN A 857 -30.55 15.13 6.96
N LYS A 858 -30.01 15.69 8.05
CA LYS A 858 -28.66 16.26 8.15
C LYS A 858 -27.56 15.34 7.61
N LEU A 859 -27.69 14.02 7.80
CA LEU A 859 -26.74 13.05 7.23
C LEU A 859 -26.81 13.07 5.70
N LEU A 860 -28.01 12.92 5.13
CA LEU A 860 -28.20 12.91 3.69
C LEU A 860 -27.75 14.22 3.03
N GLN A 861 -28.10 15.36 3.62
CA GLN A 861 -27.61 16.66 3.18
C GLN A 861 -26.07 16.75 3.24
N GLN A 862 -25.43 16.20 4.29
CA GLN A 862 -23.96 16.11 4.36
C GLN A 862 -23.38 15.25 3.23
N LEU A 863 -24.02 14.11 2.89
CA LEU A 863 -23.58 13.22 1.81
C LEU A 863 -23.47 13.96 0.47
N PHE A 864 -24.46 14.79 0.11
CA PHE A 864 -24.51 15.46 -1.21
C PHE A 864 -23.97 16.90 -1.22
N SER A 865 -23.72 17.49 -0.05
CA SER A 865 -22.97 18.75 0.09
C SER A 865 -21.45 18.53 0.08
N SER A 866 -20.97 17.35 0.48
CA SER A 866 -19.53 17.03 0.50
C SER A 866 -19.02 16.66 -0.91
N PRO A 867 -17.86 17.17 -1.36
CA PRO A 867 -17.26 16.79 -2.63
C PRO A 867 -16.70 15.37 -2.58
N LEU A 868 -16.51 14.77 -3.76
CA LEU A 868 -15.83 13.48 -3.90
C LEU A 868 -14.31 13.68 -4.06
N THR A 869 -13.54 12.69 -3.64
CA THR A 869 -12.09 12.59 -3.90
C THR A 869 -11.81 12.19 -5.35
N LYS A 870 -10.53 12.24 -5.77
CA LYS A 870 -10.08 11.65 -7.03
C LYS A 870 -10.30 10.13 -7.13
N THR A 871 -10.59 9.43 -6.01
CA THR A 871 -10.93 8.00 -5.99
C THR A 871 -12.44 7.74 -6.04
N GLY A 872 -13.28 8.78 -6.03
CA GLY A 872 -14.74 8.67 -6.03
C GLY A 872 -15.38 8.54 -4.64
N ASN A 873 -14.57 8.57 -3.57
CA ASN A 873 -15.00 8.44 -2.17
C ASN A 873 -15.39 9.82 -1.59
N LEU A 874 -16.07 9.85 -0.45
CA LEU A 874 -16.49 11.09 0.22
C LEU A 874 -15.30 11.81 0.88
N ALA A 875 -15.12 13.10 0.59
CA ALA A 875 -14.01 13.87 1.16
C ALA A 875 -14.23 14.22 2.65
N GLN A 876 -13.19 14.10 3.46
CA GLN A 876 -13.25 14.50 4.88
C GLN A 876 -13.26 16.03 5.05
N ALA A 877 -14.17 16.54 5.90
CA ALA A 877 -14.41 17.96 6.14
C ALA A 877 -13.25 18.78 6.76
N ARG A 878 -12.04 18.22 6.85
CA ARG A 878 -10.79 18.94 7.21
C ARG A 878 -9.86 19.22 6.04
N ALA A 879 -10.19 18.76 4.83
CA ALA A 879 -9.44 19.10 3.62
C ALA A 879 -9.58 20.60 3.32
N ARG A 880 -8.65 21.41 3.86
CA ARG A 880 -8.45 22.80 3.41
C ARG A 880 -8.05 22.75 1.93
N VAL A 881 -8.99 23.05 1.04
CA VAL A 881 -8.68 23.37 -0.36
C VAL A 881 -7.66 24.50 -0.34
N THR A 882 -6.48 24.26 -0.91
CA THR A 882 -5.42 25.27 -0.99
C THR A 882 -5.91 26.47 -1.80
N ALA A 883 -5.84 27.66 -1.20
CA ALA A 883 -6.46 28.85 -1.73
C ALA A 883 -5.71 29.38 -2.97
N ALA A 884 -6.15 28.95 -4.15
CA ALA A 884 -5.72 29.46 -5.46
C ALA A 884 -6.89 29.95 -6.33
N SER A 885 -8.12 29.91 -5.80
CA SER A 885 -9.37 30.15 -6.55
C SER A 885 -10.34 31.07 -5.80
N ARG A 886 -9.86 32.21 -5.28
CA ARG A 886 -10.69 33.29 -4.71
C ARG A 886 -10.16 34.67 -5.06
N SER A 887 -10.45 35.11 -6.27
CA SER A 887 -10.34 36.50 -6.71
C SER A 887 -11.74 37.05 -6.99
N LEU A 888 -12.34 37.70 -5.98
CA LEU A 888 -13.59 38.47 -6.12
C LEU A 888 -13.33 39.91 -5.64
N PRO A 889 -13.84 40.95 -6.34
CA PRO A 889 -13.62 42.34 -5.95
C PRO A 889 -14.39 42.76 -4.68
N PRO A 890 -13.97 43.83 -3.98
CA PRO A 890 -14.63 44.29 -2.77
C PRO A 890 -15.86 45.18 -3.02
N GLN A 891 -16.95 44.84 -2.30
CA GLN A 891 -18.01 45.71 -1.76
C GLN A 891 -18.67 46.80 -2.63
N LEU A 892 -20.00 46.72 -2.70
CA LEU A 892 -20.89 47.89 -2.61
C LEU A 892 -22.09 47.58 -1.70
N SER A 893 -22.89 48.59 -1.37
CA SER A 893 -23.60 48.67 -0.08
C SER A 893 -25.10 48.37 -0.07
N ALA A 894 -25.52 47.62 0.97
CA ALA A 894 -26.76 47.78 1.75
C ALA A 894 -28.09 48.10 1.04
N GLY A 895 -28.97 47.09 0.96
CA GLY A 895 -30.41 47.25 0.75
C GLY A 895 -31.20 46.08 1.34
N ARG A 896 -32.33 46.35 1.99
CA ARG A 896 -33.33 45.30 2.35
C ARG A 896 -34.31 45.14 1.20
N ILE A 897 -34.71 43.91 0.86
CA ILE A 897 -36.09 43.53 0.53
C ILE A 897 -36.22 41.99 0.49
N LYS A 898 -37.46 41.52 0.37
CA LYS A 898 -37.95 40.12 0.43
C LYS A 898 -37.04 39.08 -0.25
N VAL A 899 -37.02 37.88 0.34
CA VAL A 899 -36.56 36.66 -0.33
C VAL A 899 -37.49 36.37 -1.49
N ASP A 900 -36.94 36.28 -2.70
CA ASP A 900 -37.64 35.88 -3.92
C ASP A 900 -37.00 34.59 -4.45
N THR A 901 -37.80 33.59 -4.80
CA THR A 901 -37.38 32.18 -4.85
C THR A 901 -36.51 31.82 -6.08
N MET A 902 -36.04 32.81 -6.83
CA MET A 902 -35.33 32.63 -8.12
C MET A 902 -33.79 32.79 -8.05
N GLU A 903 -33.21 33.41 -7.01
CA GLU A 903 -31.76 33.67 -6.99
C GLU A 903 -30.88 32.42 -6.75
N VAL A 904 -31.46 31.32 -6.24
CA VAL A 904 -30.73 30.08 -5.91
C VAL A 904 -30.11 29.40 -7.15
N MET A 905 -30.61 29.68 -8.35
CA MET A 905 -30.14 29.05 -9.61
C MET A 905 -28.77 29.55 -10.12
N ARG A 906 -28.14 30.57 -9.52
CA ARG A 906 -26.99 31.27 -10.11
C ARG A 906 -25.58 30.66 -9.92
N HIS A 907 -25.46 29.42 -9.43
CA HIS A 907 -24.15 28.72 -9.40
C HIS A 907 -24.15 27.26 -9.94
N PRO A 908 -24.44 27.00 -11.24
CA PRO A 908 -24.22 25.68 -11.86
C PRO A 908 -22.75 25.39 -12.23
N GLU A 909 -21.95 26.44 -12.45
CA GLU A 909 -20.66 26.31 -13.17
C GLU A 909 -19.50 25.78 -12.30
N GLU A 910 -19.49 26.04 -10.99
CA GLU A 910 -18.39 25.63 -10.10
C GLU A 910 -18.39 24.12 -9.78
N THR A 911 -19.51 23.41 -9.96
CA THR A 911 -19.57 21.95 -9.77
C THR A 911 -19.47 21.16 -11.07
N THR A 912 -19.66 21.81 -12.23
CA THR A 912 -19.64 21.17 -13.56
C THR A 912 -18.29 21.28 -14.27
N ASN A 913 -17.38 22.16 -13.83
CA ASN A 913 -16.07 22.38 -14.45
C ASN A 913 -14.99 21.31 -14.14
N MET A 914 -15.29 20.30 -13.32
CA MET A 914 -14.47 19.07 -13.35
C MET A 914 -14.86 18.23 -14.56
N LYS A 915 -13.97 18.14 -15.57
CA LYS A 915 -14.10 17.24 -16.73
C LYS A 915 -14.64 15.88 -16.27
N ARG A 916 -15.88 15.54 -16.69
CA ARG A 916 -16.69 14.43 -16.14
C ARG A 916 -15.83 13.18 -15.89
N GLN A 917 -15.59 12.88 -14.61
CA GLN A 917 -14.79 11.73 -14.20
C GLN A 917 -15.66 10.48 -14.23
N THR A 918 -15.18 9.49 -14.97
CA THR A 918 -15.77 8.17 -15.20
C THR A 918 -15.34 7.18 -14.12
N MET A 919 -16.00 6.03 -14.05
CA MET A 919 -15.62 4.94 -13.15
C MET A 919 -14.21 4.41 -13.43
N ALA A 920 -13.79 4.28 -14.68
CA ALA A 920 -12.43 3.88 -15.04
C ALA A 920 -11.39 4.95 -14.63
N SER A 921 -11.71 6.25 -14.72
CA SER A 921 -10.87 7.31 -14.15
C SER A 921 -10.76 7.19 -12.62
N TYR A 922 -11.87 7.00 -11.89
CA TYR A 922 -11.85 6.78 -10.43
C TYR A 922 -11.11 5.50 -10.03
N PHE A 923 -11.27 4.42 -10.80
CA PHE A 923 -10.60 3.13 -10.62
C PHE A 923 -9.09 3.27 -10.72
N ARG A 924 -8.59 3.96 -11.76
CA ARG A 924 -7.15 4.22 -11.96
C ARG A 924 -6.55 5.00 -10.79
N TYR A 925 -7.20 6.05 -10.31
CA TYR A 925 -6.73 6.78 -9.12
C TYR A 925 -6.79 5.93 -7.84
N SER A 926 -7.77 5.03 -7.72
CA SER A 926 -7.89 4.10 -6.59
C SER A 926 -6.72 3.10 -6.54
N LEU A 927 -6.34 2.51 -7.68
CA LEU A 927 -5.15 1.66 -7.77
C LEU A 927 -3.86 2.41 -7.42
N MET A 928 -3.69 3.64 -7.92
CA MET A 928 -2.49 4.44 -7.64
C MET A 928 -2.39 4.83 -6.15
N ASP A 929 -3.50 5.19 -5.49
CA ASP A 929 -3.53 5.48 -4.05
C ASP A 929 -3.23 4.21 -3.22
N LEU A 930 -3.83 3.07 -3.57
CA LEU A 930 -3.58 1.78 -2.93
C LEU A 930 -2.09 1.37 -3.03
N LEU A 931 -1.52 1.33 -4.24
CA LEU A 931 -0.11 1.02 -4.45
C LEU A 931 0.81 1.97 -3.70
N SER A 932 0.49 3.28 -3.68
CA SER A 932 1.29 4.28 -2.97
C SER A 932 1.39 4.00 -1.46
N LYS A 933 0.37 3.39 -0.85
CA LYS A 933 0.36 2.99 0.56
C LYS A 933 1.08 1.67 0.80
N MET A 934 0.96 0.71 -0.11
CA MET A 934 1.68 -0.58 -0.03
C MET A 934 3.20 -0.38 -0.08
N VAL A 935 3.69 0.52 -0.94
CA VAL A 935 5.12 0.81 -1.16
C VAL A 935 5.79 1.51 0.04
N VAL A 936 5.03 2.02 1.02
CA VAL A 936 5.60 2.61 2.26
C VAL A 936 6.14 1.52 3.20
N GLY A 937 5.48 0.36 3.26
CA GLY A 937 5.81 -0.71 4.19
C GLY A 937 6.64 -1.83 3.57
N GLN A 938 7.39 -2.55 4.41
CA GLN A 938 8.01 -3.82 4.01
C GLN A 938 6.92 -4.88 3.77
N PRO A 939 6.85 -5.53 2.59
CA PRO A 939 5.78 -6.48 2.29
C PRO A 939 6.00 -7.86 2.92
N HIS A 940 4.89 -8.44 3.41
CA HIS A 940 4.77 -9.83 3.86
C HIS A 940 3.62 -10.47 3.07
N PHE A 941 3.87 -11.56 2.35
CA PHE A 941 2.86 -12.14 1.45
C PHE A 941 2.20 -13.40 2.01
N ILE A 942 0.89 -13.50 1.82
CA ILE A 942 0.08 -14.68 2.12
C ILE A 942 -0.67 -15.08 0.85
N ARG A 943 -0.55 -16.36 0.49
CA ARG A 943 -1.15 -16.99 -0.69
C ARG A 943 -2.26 -17.93 -0.24
N CYS A 944 -3.49 -17.46 -0.35
CA CYS A 944 -4.70 -18.21 -0.07
C CYS A 944 -5.06 -19.11 -1.27
N ILE A 945 -5.24 -20.40 -1.04
CA ILE A 945 -5.55 -21.42 -2.07
C ILE A 945 -6.90 -22.07 -1.75
N LYS A 946 -7.75 -22.21 -2.77
CA LYS A 946 -9.06 -22.86 -2.70
C LYS A 946 -8.91 -24.35 -3.07
N PRO A 947 -9.16 -25.32 -2.17
CA PRO A 947 -8.83 -26.73 -2.45
C PRO A 947 -9.85 -27.44 -3.36
N ASN A 948 -11.10 -26.99 -3.40
CA ASN A 948 -12.16 -27.50 -4.27
C ASN A 948 -13.15 -26.37 -4.59
N ASP A 949 -13.98 -26.55 -5.63
CA ASP A 949 -14.93 -25.51 -6.05
C ASP A 949 -16.27 -25.58 -5.30
N ASP A 950 -16.65 -26.80 -4.94
CA ASP A 950 -17.93 -27.23 -4.33
C ASP A 950 -18.12 -26.75 -2.88
N ARG A 951 -17.05 -26.18 -2.29
CA ARG A 951 -16.96 -25.64 -0.93
C ARG A 951 -17.04 -26.71 0.18
N GLU A 952 -16.71 -27.96 -0.15
CA GLU A 952 -16.74 -29.08 0.78
C GLU A 952 -15.48 -29.10 1.67
N ALA A 953 -15.65 -29.37 2.96
CA ALA A 953 -14.52 -29.58 3.87
C ALA A 953 -13.84 -30.93 3.59
N LEU A 954 -12.53 -31.02 3.88
CA LEU A 954 -11.68 -32.21 3.66
C LEU A 954 -11.46 -32.63 2.20
N MET A 955 -12.16 -32.04 1.23
CA MET A 955 -12.02 -32.33 -0.20
C MET A 955 -10.89 -31.53 -0.85
N PHE A 956 -10.02 -32.22 -1.60
CA PHE A 956 -8.85 -31.64 -2.28
C PHE A 956 -8.85 -32.03 -3.77
N SER A 957 -9.08 -31.06 -4.65
CA SER A 957 -9.02 -31.22 -6.10
C SER A 957 -7.60 -30.94 -6.60
N HIS A 958 -6.91 -32.00 -7.00
CA HIS A 958 -5.53 -31.94 -7.48
C HIS A 958 -5.36 -30.93 -8.64
N GLU A 959 -6.22 -31.01 -9.66
CA GLU A 959 -6.13 -30.13 -10.83
C GLU A 959 -6.35 -28.65 -10.49
N ARG A 960 -7.30 -28.34 -9.59
CA ARG A 960 -7.57 -26.96 -9.18
C ARG A 960 -6.48 -26.37 -8.32
N VAL A 961 -5.90 -27.14 -7.40
CA VAL A 961 -4.75 -26.67 -6.61
C VAL A 961 -3.51 -26.51 -7.50
N LEU A 962 -3.26 -27.44 -8.43
CA LEU A 962 -2.15 -27.37 -9.38
C LEU A 962 -2.22 -26.12 -10.28
N LEU A 963 -3.41 -25.79 -10.80
CA LEU A 963 -3.63 -24.58 -11.59
C LEU A 963 -3.30 -23.31 -10.78
N GLN A 964 -3.73 -23.24 -9.51
CA GLN A 964 -3.44 -22.13 -8.61
C GLN A 964 -1.93 -22.00 -8.31
N LEU A 965 -1.24 -23.12 -8.04
CA LEU A 965 0.21 -23.13 -7.80
C LEU A 965 1.00 -22.60 -9.00
N ARG A 966 0.57 -22.94 -10.22
CA ARG A 966 1.15 -22.45 -11.48
C ARG A 966 0.98 -20.95 -11.63
N TYR A 967 -0.25 -20.44 -11.72
CA TYR A 967 -0.45 -19.02 -12.05
C TYR A 967 0.01 -18.08 -10.92
N THR A 968 0.07 -18.54 -9.66
CA THR A 968 0.64 -17.73 -8.56
C THR A 968 2.17 -17.73 -8.53
N GLY A 969 2.84 -18.58 -9.33
CA GLY A 969 4.29 -18.71 -9.41
C GLY A 969 4.92 -19.36 -8.19
N ILE A 970 4.24 -20.29 -7.52
CA ILE A 970 4.73 -20.88 -6.26
C ILE A 970 5.99 -21.72 -6.49
N LEU A 971 6.08 -22.50 -7.58
CA LEU A 971 7.27 -23.27 -7.91
C LEU A 971 8.51 -22.36 -8.07
N GLU A 972 8.33 -21.23 -8.75
CA GLU A 972 9.36 -20.20 -8.98
C GLU A 972 9.72 -19.48 -7.68
N THR A 973 8.72 -19.22 -6.84
CA THR A 973 8.89 -18.67 -5.49
C THR A 973 9.74 -19.59 -4.61
N VAL A 974 9.50 -20.91 -4.65
CA VAL A 974 10.36 -21.89 -3.94
C VAL A 974 11.78 -21.90 -4.53
N LYS A 975 11.92 -21.95 -5.88
CA LYS A 975 13.23 -21.90 -6.56
C LYS A 975 14.07 -20.69 -6.12
N ILE A 976 13.49 -19.48 -6.11
CA ILE A 976 14.23 -18.27 -5.71
C ILE A 976 14.48 -18.21 -4.20
N ARG A 977 13.57 -18.68 -3.34
CA ARG A 977 13.81 -18.70 -1.88
C ARG A 977 14.81 -19.76 -1.42
N GLN A 978 14.91 -20.88 -2.13
CA GLN A 978 15.93 -21.90 -1.88
C GLN A 978 17.34 -21.39 -2.23
N LYS A 979 17.50 -20.76 -3.41
CA LYS A 979 18.82 -20.30 -3.89
C LYS A 979 19.21 -18.90 -3.37
N GLY A 980 18.29 -17.94 -3.41
CA GLY A 980 18.51 -16.54 -3.06
C GLY A 980 18.54 -16.24 -1.55
N TYR A 981 18.75 -14.97 -1.26
CA TYR A 981 18.87 -14.35 0.06
C TYR A 981 17.81 -13.24 0.18
N SER A 982 16.68 -13.50 0.85
CA SER A 982 15.59 -12.53 0.90
C SER A 982 15.89 -11.32 1.80
N HIS A 983 16.74 -11.50 2.82
CA HIS A 983 17.08 -10.44 3.77
C HIS A 983 18.41 -9.76 3.43
N ARG A 984 18.36 -8.42 3.39
CA ARG A 984 19.38 -7.56 2.79
C ARG A 984 19.56 -6.35 3.70
N ILE A 985 20.71 -6.22 4.39
CA ILE A 985 20.92 -5.19 5.42
C ILE A 985 22.24 -4.46 5.16
N LEU A 986 22.22 -3.13 5.12
CA LEU A 986 23.42 -2.29 4.97
C LEU A 986 24.43 -2.56 6.09
N PHE A 987 25.74 -2.51 5.79
CA PHE A 987 26.79 -2.79 6.78
C PHE A 987 26.66 -1.94 8.07
N GLU A 988 26.28 -0.65 7.97
CA GLU A 988 26.00 0.18 9.16
C GLU A 988 24.79 -0.33 9.95
N GLU A 989 23.64 -0.58 9.31
CA GLU A 989 22.44 -1.10 9.99
C GLU A 989 22.73 -2.46 10.66
N PHE A 990 23.53 -3.32 10.01
CA PHE A 990 23.88 -4.65 10.50
C PHE A 990 24.78 -4.59 11.73
N VAL A 991 25.91 -3.87 11.65
CA VAL A 991 26.85 -3.73 12.79
C VAL A 991 26.15 -3.05 13.97
N LYS A 992 25.47 -1.93 13.73
CA LYS A 992 24.75 -1.15 14.76
C LYS A 992 23.71 -1.97 15.52
N ARG A 993 23.10 -2.97 14.87
CA ARG A 993 22.11 -3.88 15.47
C ARG A 993 22.75 -5.08 16.19
N TYR A 994 23.78 -5.69 15.60
CA TYR A 994 24.30 -6.99 16.04
C TYR A 994 25.71 -6.97 16.65
N TYR A 995 26.36 -5.81 16.82
CA TYR A 995 27.72 -5.75 17.37
C TYR A 995 27.87 -6.44 18.73
N TYR A 996 26.86 -6.41 19.59
CA TYR A 996 26.84 -7.11 20.88
C TYR A 996 27.09 -8.63 20.82
N LEU A 997 26.97 -9.26 19.64
CA LEU A 997 27.27 -10.68 19.43
C LEU A 997 28.78 -10.94 19.31
N ALA A 998 29.55 -9.98 18.80
CA ALA A 998 31.00 -10.12 18.56
C ALA A 998 31.87 -9.19 19.41
N PHE A 999 31.39 -7.99 19.72
CA PHE A 999 32.11 -6.89 20.36
C PHE A 999 31.57 -6.61 21.77
N LYS A 1000 32.36 -5.95 22.61
CA LYS A 1000 31.98 -5.58 23.98
C LYS A 1000 31.03 -4.38 23.95
N ALA A 1001 30.16 -4.26 24.95
CA ALA A 1001 29.13 -3.20 25.02
C ALA A 1001 29.67 -1.75 25.17
N HIS A 1002 31.00 -1.55 25.28
CA HIS A 1002 31.66 -0.24 25.25
C HIS A 1002 32.43 0.02 23.95
N GLU A 1003 32.54 -0.97 23.07
CA GLU A 1003 33.16 -0.84 21.75
C GLU A 1003 32.06 -0.37 20.78
N THR A 1004 32.31 0.69 20.03
CA THR A 1004 31.40 1.19 18.98
C THR A 1004 32.01 0.93 17.60
N PRO A 1005 31.94 -0.31 17.07
CA PRO A 1005 32.54 -0.65 15.78
C PRO A 1005 31.86 0.10 14.64
N LEU A 1006 32.67 0.49 13.65
CA LEU A 1006 32.21 1.15 12.42
C LEU A 1006 31.43 0.17 11.53
N GLY A 1007 30.51 0.69 10.71
CA GLY A 1007 29.68 -0.07 9.76
C GLY A 1007 30.45 -0.60 8.54
N SER A 1008 31.53 -1.36 8.75
CA SER A 1008 32.40 -1.88 7.70
C SER A 1008 32.14 -3.36 7.41
N ARG A 1009 32.66 -3.85 6.27
CA ARG A 1009 32.51 -5.23 5.81
C ARG A 1009 33.15 -6.23 6.77
N GLU A 1010 34.28 -5.85 7.37
CA GLU A 1010 35.09 -6.65 8.29
C GLU A 1010 34.36 -6.83 9.62
N ASN A 1011 33.73 -5.76 10.14
CA ASN A 1011 32.92 -5.84 11.35
C ASN A 1011 31.61 -6.63 11.12
N CYS A 1012 31.05 -6.63 9.90
CA CYS A 1012 29.97 -7.55 9.55
C CYS A 1012 30.44 -9.00 9.56
N LEU A 1013 31.55 -9.30 8.89
CA LEU A 1013 32.16 -10.63 8.84
C LEU A 1013 32.46 -11.19 10.24
N ALA A 1014 33.08 -10.39 11.11
CA ALA A 1014 33.37 -10.76 12.50
C ALA A 1014 32.10 -11.08 13.33
N ILE A 1015 30.96 -10.44 13.03
CA ILE A 1015 29.66 -10.77 13.63
C ILE A 1015 29.12 -12.11 13.09
N LEU A 1016 29.21 -12.34 11.79
CA LEU A 1016 28.68 -13.54 11.11
C LEU A 1016 29.44 -14.80 11.53
N GLU A 1017 30.78 -14.77 11.48
CA GLU A 1017 31.65 -15.87 11.88
C GLU A 1017 31.47 -16.22 13.36
N LYS A 1018 31.44 -15.20 14.23
CA LYS A 1018 31.29 -15.40 15.68
C LYS A 1018 29.88 -15.83 16.09
N SER A 1019 28.87 -15.52 15.26
CA SER A 1019 27.52 -16.07 15.37
C SER A 1019 27.36 -17.47 14.77
N LYS A 1020 28.41 -18.01 14.12
CA LYS A 1020 28.44 -19.33 13.44
C LYS A 1020 27.28 -19.51 12.46
N LEU A 1021 27.11 -18.54 11.56
CA LEU A 1021 26.17 -18.66 10.46
C LEU A 1021 26.89 -19.18 9.21
N ASP A 1022 26.21 -20.07 8.48
CA ASP A 1022 26.61 -20.57 7.16
C ASP A 1022 25.80 -19.86 6.05
N ASN A 1023 26.04 -20.17 4.77
CA ASN A 1023 25.17 -19.79 3.65
C ASN A 1023 24.74 -18.30 3.59
N TRP A 1024 25.64 -17.37 3.92
CA TRP A 1024 25.48 -15.91 3.77
C TRP A 1024 26.45 -15.35 2.74
N VAL A 1025 26.20 -14.13 2.27
CA VAL A 1025 27.09 -13.41 1.34
C VAL A 1025 27.27 -11.95 1.79
N LEU A 1026 28.45 -11.39 1.56
CA LEU A 1026 28.74 -9.97 1.71
C LEU A 1026 28.89 -9.35 0.33
N GLY A 1027 27.98 -8.45 -0.04
CA GLY A 1027 28.03 -7.68 -1.28
C GLY A 1027 29.05 -6.52 -1.21
N LYS A 1028 28.73 -5.42 -1.90
CA LYS A 1028 29.50 -4.17 -1.91
C LYS A 1028 29.16 -3.28 -0.72
N THR A 1029 27.89 -3.24 -0.31
CA THR A 1029 27.37 -2.38 0.77
C THR A 1029 26.47 -3.11 1.77
N LYS A 1030 25.99 -4.32 1.44
CA LYS A 1030 24.98 -5.07 2.21
C LYS A 1030 25.44 -6.48 2.60
N VAL A 1031 24.97 -6.93 3.77
CA VAL A 1031 24.95 -8.33 4.18
C VAL A 1031 23.69 -8.99 3.61
N PHE A 1032 23.88 -10.13 2.95
CA PHE A 1032 22.83 -10.94 2.33
C PHE A 1032 22.63 -12.23 3.10
N LEU A 1033 21.38 -12.45 3.52
CA LEU A 1033 21.01 -13.44 4.51
C LEU A 1033 19.80 -14.25 4.07
N LYS A 1034 19.84 -15.55 4.34
CA LYS A 1034 18.67 -16.42 4.27
C LYS A 1034 17.65 -15.99 5.33
N TYR A 1035 16.38 -16.24 5.07
CA TYR A 1035 15.25 -15.85 5.93
C TYR A 1035 15.41 -16.32 7.39
N TYR A 1036 16.00 -17.50 7.62
CA TYR A 1036 16.24 -18.05 8.94
C TYR A 1036 17.41 -17.39 9.72
N HIS A 1037 18.35 -16.70 9.07
CA HIS A 1037 19.50 -16.06 9.75
C HIS A 1037 19.08 -14.87 10.63
N ILE A 1038 18.13 -14.07 10.16
CA ILE A 1038 17.65 -12.90 10.92
C ILE A 1038 17.01 -13.35 12.22
N GLU A 1039 16.29 -14.47 12.19
CA GLU A 1039 15.74 -15.09 13.40
C GLU A 1039 16.86 -15.54 14.35
N GLN A 1040 17.84 -16.30 13.87
CA GLN A 1040 18.99 -16.76 14.66
C GLN A 1040 19.75 -15.59 15.33
N LEU A 1041 20.07 -14.54 14.57
CA LEU A 1041 20.72 -13.32 15.08
C LEU A 1041 19.87 -12.60 16.14
N ASN A 1042 18.56 -12.47 15.91
CA ASN A 1042 17.64 -11.86 16.87
C ASN A 1042 17.53 -12.68 18.16
N LEU A 1043 17.66 -14.01 18.10
CA LEU A 1043 17.63 -14.90 19.25
C LEU A 1043 18.91 -14.77 20.10
N PHE A 1044 20.10 -14.80 19.48
CA PHE A 1044 21.35 -14.53 20.19
C PHE A 1044 21.34 -13.13 20.83
N LEU A 1045 20.80 -12.13 20.12
CA LEU A 1045 20.66 -10.77 20.65
C LEU A 1045 19.70 -10.70 21.85
N ARG A 1046 18.60 -11.47 21.83
CA ARG A 1046 17.67 -11.61 22.97
C ARG A 1046 18.32 -12.27 24.18
N GLU A 1047 19.21 -13.27 24.00
CA GLU A 1047 19.96 -13.87 25.11
C GLU A 1047 20.92 -12.87 25.78
N VAL A 1048 21.60 -12.04 24.98
CA VAL A 1048 22.43 -10.93 25.50
C VAL A 1048 21.58 -9.90 26.23
N ILE A 1049 20.45 -9.47 25.64
CA ILE A 1049 19.49 -8.54 26.26
C ILE A 1049 18.86 -9.13 27.54
N GLY A 1050 18.73 -10.45 27.66
CA GLY A 1050 18.29 -11.13 28.89
C GLY A 1050 19.10 -10.75 30.12
N ARG A 1051 20.39 -10.43 29.95
CA ARG A 1051 21.28 -9.95 31.04
C ARG A 1051 20.85 -8.59 31.60
N VAL A 1052 20.16 -7.76 30.80
CA VAL A 1052 19.57 -6.49 31.25
C VAL A 1052 18.45 -6.72 32.27
N VAL A 1053 17.77 -7.87 32.24
CA VAL A 1053 16.75 -8.22 33.25
C VAL A 1053 17.38 -8.34 34.65
N VAL A 1054 18.62 -8.82 34.76
CA VAL A 1054 19.38 -8.85 36.02
C VAL A 1054 19.64 -7.43 36.53
N MET A 1055 20.13 -6.52 35.67
CA MET A 1055 20.32 -5.11 36.02
C MET A 1055 19.01 -4.46 36.47
N GLN A 1056 17.91 -4.72 35.75
CA GLN A 1056 16.58 -4.26 36.15
C GLN A 1056 16.14 -4.83 37.50
N ALA A 1057 16.45 -6.09 37.82
CA ALA A 1057 16.11 -6.71 39.10
C ALA A 1057 16.83 -6.01 40.27
N TYR A 1058 18.14 -5.76 40.16
CA TYR A 1058 18.90 -5.00 41.17
C TYR A 1058 18.36 -3.58 41.34
N ILE A 1059 18.07 -2.86 40.24
CA ILE A 1059 17.53 -1.49 40.29
C ILE A 1059 16.12 -1.47 40.89
N LYS A 1060 15.23 -2.41 40.50
CA LYS A 1060 13.87 -2.56 41.06
C LYS A 1060 13.93 -2.93 42.55
N GLY A 1061 14.86 -3.79 42.95
CA GLY A 1061 15.12 -4.15 44.35
C GLY A 1061 15.58 -2.95 45.19
N TRP A 1062 16.55 -2.17 44.71
CA TRP A 1062 17.03 -0.96 45.37
C TRP A 1062 15.95 0.13 45.48
N LEU A 1063 15.21 0.40 44.40
CA LEU A 1063 14.06 1.32 44.41
C LEU A 1063 12.96 0.82 45.35
N GLY A 1064 12.69 -0.48 45.36
CA GLY A 1064 11.74 -1.14 46.24
C GLY A 1064 12.10 -0.99 47.71
N ALA A 1065 13.34 -1.33 48.09
CA ALA A 1065 13.86 -1.16 49.45
C ALA A 1065 13.83 0.31 49.90
N ARG A 1066 14.24 1.24 49.03
CA ARG A 1066 14.22 2.69 49.32
C ARG A 1066 12.79 3.23 49.49
N ARG A 1067 11.83 2.76 48.68
CA ARG A 1067 10.40 3.09 48.81
C ARG A 1067 9.80 2.46 50.07
N TYR A 1068 10.11 1.20 50.34
CA TYR A 1068 9.65 0.48 51.53
C TYR A 1068 10.14 1.16 52.80
N LYS A 1069 11.43 1.49 52.92
CA LYS A 1069 11.97 2.24 54.06
C LYS A 1069 11.20 3.55 54.27
N LYS A 1070 11.10 4.40 53.25
CA LYS A 1070 10.34 5.67 53.34
C LYS A 1070 8.86 5.49 53.73
N VAL A 1071 8.22 4.39 53.32
CA VAL A 1071 6.83 4.06 53.73
C VAL A 1071 6.77 3.53 55.16
N LYS A 1072 7.75 2.72 55.59
CA LYS A 1072 7.92 2.23 56.96
C LYS A 1072 8.14 3.41 57.91
N ASP A 1073 9.14 4.24 57.64
CA ASP A 1073 9.46 5.44 58.42
C ASP A 1073 8.21 6.33 58.58
N LYS A 1074 7.43 6.54 57.50
CA LYS A 1074 6.18 7.31 57.56
C LYS A 1074 5.10 6.61 58.39
N ARG A 1075 4.92 5.29 58.23
CA ARG A 1075 3.94 4.48 58.99
C ARG A 1075 4.26 4.47 60.48
N GLU A 1076 5.52 4.29 60.86
CA GLU A 1076 5.96 4.28 62.25
C GLU A 1076 5.74 5.65 62.93
N ASN A 1077 6.17 6.74 62.29
CA ASN A 1077 5.88 8.08 62.79
C ASN A 1077 4.37 8.34 62.91
N SER A 1078 3.58 7.99 61.89
CA SER A 1078 2.11 8.15 61.93
C SER A 1078 1.45 7.31 63.02
N ALA A 1079 1.92 6.08 63.24
CA ALA A 1079 1.45 5.21 64.31
C ALA A 1079 1.78 5.79 65.69
N ILE A 1080 2.98 6.33 65.89
CA ILE A 1080 3.38 7.01 67.14
C ILE A 1080 2.49 8.25 67.40
N THR A 1081 2.19 9.06 66.38
CA THR A 1081 1.26 10.19 66.51
C THR A 1081 -0.15 9.74 66.89
N ILE A 1082 -0.69 8.71 66.22
CA ILE A 1082 -2.05 8.19 66.50
C ILE A 1082 -2.12 7.55 67.89
N GLN A 1083 -1.13 6.73 68.26
CA GLN A 1083 -1.08 6.05 69.56
C GLN A 1083 -0.91 7.05 70.72
N SER A 1084 -0.07 8.08 70.57
CA SER A 1084 0.09 9.11 71.60
C SER A 1084 -1.15 9.99 71.73
N ALA A 1085 -1.80 10.36 70.62
CA ALA A 1085 -3.08 11.06 70.63
C ALA A 1085 -4.19 10.23 71.31
N TRP A 1086 -4.29 8.93 70.99
CA TRP A 1086 -5.25 8.03 71.62
C TRP A 1086 -5.00 7.84 73.12
N ARG A 1087 -3.75 7.50 73.53
CA ARG A 1087 -3.38 7.34 74.95
C ARG A 1087 -3.68 8.63 75.74
N GLY A 1088 -3.39 9.79 75.16
CA GLY A 1088 -3.72 11.09 75.75
C GLY A 1088 -5.23 11.36 75.84
N TYR A 1089 -6.02 10.97 74.83
CA TYR A 1089 -7.48 11.04 74.87
C TYR A 1089 -8.05 10.12 75.95
N GLU A 1090 -7.62 8.86 76.00
CA GLU A 1090 -8.08 7.87 76.97
C GLU A 1090 -7.75 8.28 78.41
N ALA A 1091 -6.54 8.80 78.66
CA ALA A 1091 -6.15 9.35 79.96
C ALA A 1091 -7.03 10.54 80.37
N ARG A 1092 -7.29 11.49 79.45
CA ARG A 1092 -8.20 12.61 79.70
C ARG A 1092 -9.64 12.15 79.94
N ARG A 1093 -10.11 11.11 79.24
CA ARG A 1093 -11.45 10.52 79.41
C ARG A 1093 -11.58 9.87 80.79
N LYS A 1094 -10.62 9.03 81.19
CA LYS A 1094 -10.54 8.41 82.51
C LYS A 1094 -10.45 9.45 83.63
N TYR A 1095 -9.66 10.51 83.45
CA TYR A 1095 -9.62 11.62 84.42
C TYR A 1095 -10.98 12.33 84.53
N LYS A 1096 -11.69 12.57 83.42
CA LYS A 1096 -13.04 13.14 83.44
C LYS A 1096 -14.06 12.22 84.13
N GLU A 1097 -14.00 10.90 83.88
CA GLU A 1097 -14.83 9.90 84.57
C GLU A 1097 -14.56 9.90 86.09
N ILE A 1098 -13.30 9.94 86.52
CA ILE A 1098 -12.93 10.00 87.95
C ILE A 1098 -13.37 11.33 88.58
N ARG A 1099 -13.21 12.46 87.88
CA ARG A 1099 -13.69 13.77 88.34
C ARG A 1099 -15.20 13.77 88.51
N ASN A 1100 -15.95 13.30 87.52
CA ASN A 1100 -17.41 13.18 87.57
C ASN A 1100 -17.84 12.32 88.77
N ARG A 1101 -17.29 11.11 88.92
CA ARG A 1101 -17.58 10.22 90.05
C ARG A 1101 -17.31 10.86 91.42
N ARG A 1102 -16.31 11.74 91.54
CA ARG A 1102 -16.05 12.50 92.78
C ARG A 1102 -17.14 13.55 93.05
N THR A 1103 -17.60 14.30 92.05
CA THR A 1103 -18.78 15.18 92.18
C THR A 1103 -20.07 14.40 92.47
N ASP A 1104 -20.28 13.27 91.80
CA ASP A 1104 -21.47 12.44 91.98
C ASP A 1104 -21.51 11.82 93.39
N ALA A 1105 -20.37 11.35 93.91
CA ALA A 1105 -20.25 10.86 95.28
C ALA A 1105 -20.48 11.97 96.33
N HIS A 1106 -20.03 13.19 96.05
CA HIS A 1106 -20.28 14.34 96.94
C HIS A 1106 -21.76 14.73 96.96
N LEU A 1107 -22.42 14.74 95.79
CA LEU A 1107 -23.88 14.90 95.66
C LEU A 1107 -24.65 13.76 96.33
N ALA A 1108 -24.14 12.52 96.27
CA ALA A 1108 -24.74 11.37 96.95
C ALA A 1108 -24.60 11.48 98.48
N GLN A 1109 -23.47 11.93 99.02
CA GLN A 1109 -23.31 12.18 100.45
C GLN A 1109 -24.27 13.27 100.95
N LEU A 1110 -24.48 14.34 100.18
CA LEU A 1110 -25.47 15.37 100.49
C LEU A 1110 -26.91 14.80 100.51
N LYS A 1111 -27.29 13.97 99.53
CA LYS A 1111 -28.59 13.29 99.52
C LYS A 1111 -28.76 12.28 100.66
N THR A 1112 -27.72 11.53 101.00
CA THR A 1112 -27.76 10.51 102.06
C THR A 1112 -27.92 11.17 103.43
N LYS A 1113 -27.27 12.32 103.68
CA LYS A 1113 -27.54 13.15 104.87
C LYS A 1113 -29.00 13.63 104.95
N LEU A 1114 -29.65 13.88 103.82
CA LEU A 1114 -31.07 14.23 103.76
C LEU A 1114 -31.97 13.03 104.12
N CYS A 1115 -31.68 11.85 103.60
CA CYS A 1115 -32.49 10.64 103.85
C CYS A 1115 -32.38 10.10 105.28
N TYR A 1116 -31.22 10.24 105.95
CA TYR A 1116 -31.07 9.79 107.35
C TYR A 1116 -31.93 10.56 108.35
N LEU A 1117 -32.54 11.69 107.95
CA LEU A 1117 -33.46 12.47 108.79
C LEU A 1117 -34.92 12.00 108.72
N THR A 1118 -35.31 11.09 107.81
CA THR A 1118 -36.74 10.97 107.43
C THR A 1118 -37.53 9.78 107.99
N VAL A 1119 -37.01 8.54 108.04
CA VAL A 1119 -37.82 7.37 108.48
C VAL A 1119 -37.01 6.32 109.23
N GLY A 1120 -37.56 5.82 110.34
CA GLY A 1120 -37.04 4.68 111.10
C GLY A 1120 -38.13 3.89 111.82
N SER A 1121 -38.68 2.88 111.14
CA SER A 1121 -39.42 1.71 111.68
C SER A 1121 -39.60 0.74 110.49
N GLU A 1122 -38.93 -0.41 110.47
CA GLU A 1122 -39.32 -1.67 111.12
C GLU A 1122 -40.60 -2.30 110.51
N ASN A 1123 -40.62 -3.58 110.09
CA ASN A 1123 -39.57 -4.61 110.16
C ASN A 1123 -39.82 -5.76 109.15
N CYS A 1124 -39.05 -6.87 109.29
CA CYS A 1124 -39.31 -8.25 108.82
C CYS A 1124 -38.62 -8.76 107.52
N LEU A 1125 -38.05 -9.97 107.62
CA LEU A 1125 -37.59 -10.84 106.53
C LEU A 1125 -38.77 -11.76 106.10
N GLU A 1126 -38.85 -12.37 104.91
CA GLU A 1126 -37.95 -13.42 104.41
C GLU A 1126 -38.33 -13.86 102.96
N GLN A 1127 -37.47 -14.69 102.34
CA GLN A 1127 -37.71 -15.63 101.22
C GLN A 1127 -37.68 -15.17 99.75
N LYS A 1128 -37.44 -16.20 98.91
CA LYS A 1128 -37.71 -16.35 97.46
C LYS A 1128 -36.63 -15.82 96.49
N LEU A 1129 -36.37 -16.45 95.33
CA LEU A 1129 -36.30 -17.86 94.88
C LEU A 1129 -35.86 -17.88 93.39
N ARG A 1130 -35.37 -19.02 92.89
CA ARG A 1130 -35.44 -19.48 91.47
C ARG A 1130 -34.65 -18.76 90.35
N THR A 1131 -33.60 -19.47 89.91
CA THR A 1131 -33.31 -19.81 88.49
C THR A 1131 -34.44 -20.73 87.92
N PRO A 1132 -34.47 -21.22 86.65
CA PRO A 1132 -33.44 -21.25 85.58
C PRO A 1132 -33.98 -21.04 84.12
N ARG A 1133 -33.17 -21.36 83.08
CA ARG A 1133 -33.65 -22.12 81.90
C ARG A 1133 -32.55 -22.87 81.11
N ARG A 1134 -32.98 -23.94 80.41
CA ARG A 1134 -32.30 -24.80 79.41
C ARG A 1134 -33.35 -25.05 78.28
N ARG A 1135 -33.11 -25.60 77.08
CA ARG A 1135 -32.04 -26.37 76.37
C ARG A 1135 -32.13 -25.92 74.87
N CYS A 1136 -31.53 -26.41 73.77
CA CYS A 1136 -30.56 -27.42 73.30
C CYS A 1136 -30.08 -26.91 71.88
N GLN A 1137 -29.50 -27.59 70.87
CA GLN A 1137 -29.06 -28.98 70.63
C GLN A 1137 -27.79 -29.05 69.72
N GLN A 1138 -27.93 -29.46 68.43
CA GLN A 1138 -26.91 -29.89 67.43
C GLN A 1138 -27.62 -29.99 66.03
N PRO A 1139 -26.99 -30.26 64.83
CA PRO A 1139 -25.88 -31.22 64.60
C PRO A 1139 -24.90 -31.09 63.37
N LYS A 1140 -23.92 -32.02 63.32
CA LYS A 1140 -23.30 -32.70 62.13
C LYS A 1140 -22.31 -31.98 61.17
N MET A 1141 -21.49 -32.81 60.51
CA MET A 1141 -20.55 -32.51 59.40
C MET A 1141 -20.95 -33.26 58.12
N LEU A 1142 -20.42 -32.84 56.96
CA LEU A 1142 -20.32 -33.62 55.72
C LEU A 1142 -19.22 -33.04 54.79
N ASN A 1143 -18.78 -33.81 53.78
CA ASN A 1143 -17.65 -33.50 52.89
C ASN A 1143 -18.09 -33.33 51.43
N SER A 1144 -17.26 -32.62 50.65
CA SER A 1144 -17.20 -32.64 49.16
C SER A 1144 -18.46 -32.09 48.43
N PRO A 1145 -18.44 -31.98 47.08
CA PRO A 1145 -17.77 -30.88 46.39
C PRO A 1145 -18.74 -30.09 45.47
N GLU A 1146 -18.18 -29.22 44.61
CA GLU A 1146 -18.86 -28.51 43.51
C GLU A 1146 -19.98 -27.52 43.91
N ASP A 1147 -19.60 -26.25 44.10
CA ASP A 1147 -20.15 -25.18 43.24
C ASP A 1147 -19.20 -23.96 43.18
N ASN A 1148 -19.52 -22.97 42.34
CA ASN A 1148 -18.55 -22.08 41.71
C ASN A 1148 -18.78 -20.57 41.99
N MET A 1149 -17.77 -19.75 41.66
CA MET A 1149 -17.79 -18.28 41.45
C MET A 1149 -18.54 -17.36 42.45
N TYR A 1150 -17.83 -16.38 43.04
CA TYR A 1150 -18.17 -14.93 42.97
C TYR A 1150 -17.21 -14.09 43.85
N TYR A 1151 -16.17 -13.50 43.23
CA TYR A 1151 -15.29 -12.52 43.89
C TYR A 1151 -14.73 -11.50 42.88
N ASN A 1152 -15.56 -10.57 42.40
CA ASN A 1152 -15.13 -9.37 41.68
C ASN A 1152 -16.26 -8.34 41.46
N GLN A 1153 -16.70 -7.64 42.51
CA GLN A 1153 -17.44 -6.37 42.38
C GLN A 1153 -17.47 -5.62 43.71
N LEU A 1154 -16.90 -4.39 43.72
CA LEU A 1154 -17.13 -3.22 44.60
C LEU A 1154 -15.84 -2.42 44.81
N ASN A 1155 -15.55 -1.52 43.86
CA ASN A 1155 -14.79 -0.28 44.09
C ASN A 1155 -14.91 0.58 42.82
N GLY A 1156 -15.89 1.50 42.80
CA GLY A 1156 -16.33 2.12 41.55
C GLY A 1156 -17.11 3.43 41.71
N THR A 1157 -16.79 4.27 42.70
CA THR A 1157 -17.21 5.68 42.73
C THR A 1157 -16.40 6.48 43.75
N LEU A 1158 -15.73 7.54 43.28
CA LEU A 1158 -15.67 8.86 43.93
C LEU A 1158 -14.95 9.84 42.99
N GLU A 1159 -15.54 11.01 42.79
CA GLU A 1159 -15.17 11.93 41.71
C GLU A 1159 -13.99 12.84 42.04
N TYR A 1160 -13.37 13.39 40.99
CA TYR A 1160 -12.16 14.19 41.09
C TYR A 1160 -12.47 15.69 40.89
N GLN A 1161 -12.87 16.40 41.95
CA GLN A 1161 -12.88 17.86 41.90
C GLN A 1161 -11.44 18.40 41.86
N GLY A 1162 -11.13 19.18 40.82
CA GLY A 1162 -9.76 19.59 40.51
C GLY A 1162 -9.23 20.75 41.36
N SER A 1163 -7.91 20.84 41.48
CA SER A 1163 -7.23 22.07 41.89
C SER A 1163 -5.91 22.27 41.15
N LYS A 1164 -5.57 23.53 40.88
CA LYS A 1164 -4.49 23.96 39.98
C LYS A 1164 -3.13 23.90 40.68
N ARG A 1165 -2.08 23.39 40.01
CA ARG A 1165 -0.68 23.87 40.19
C ARG A 1165 0.27 23.40 39.09
N ASN A 1166 0.98 24.36 38.49
CA ASN A 1166 1.93 24.17 37.40
C ASN A 1166 3.39 23.98 37.89
N ASN A 1167 4.28 23.64 36.95
CA ASN A 1167 5.72 23.89 36.97
C ASN A 1167 6.56 23.33 38.13
N CYS A 1168 6.79 22.01 38.17
CA CYS A 1168 7.97 21.44 38.85
C CYS A 1168 8.43 20.06 38.29
N LYS A 1169 8.81 20.01 37.01
CA LYS A 1169 9.37 18.78 36.38
C LYS A 1169 10.83 18.90 35.89
N GLN A 1170 11.24 19.99 35.23
CA GLN A 1170 12.58 20.10 34.61
C GLN A 1170 13.75 19.96 35.61
N LYS A 1171 13.65 20.51 36.84
CA LYS A 1171 14.71 20.40 37.86
C LYS A 1171 14.95 18.98 38.40
N LYS A 1172 14.15 17.97 38.05
CA LYS A 1172 14.36 16.58 38.49
C LYS A 1172 15.17 15.72 37.53
N SER A 1173 15.12 15.97 36.22
CA SER A 1173 15.87 15.18 35.23
C SER A 1173 17.38 15.37 35.35
N PHE A 1174 17.82 16.62 35.56
CA PHE A 1174 19.23 16.98 35.75
C PHE A 1174 19.87 16.23 36.94
N VAL A 1175 19.16 16.19 38.06
CA VAL A 1175 19.60 15.49 39.28
C VAL A 1175 19.66 13.97 39.08
N ILE A 1176 18.87 13.38 38.18
CA ILE A 1176 18.96 11.95 37.86
C ILE A 1176 20.18 11.64 37.00
N LEU A 1177 20.42 12.42 35.94
CA LEU A 1177 21.60 12.26 35.07
C LEU A 1177 22.92 12.41 35.85
N GLN A 1178 23.04 13.46 36.66
CA GLN A 1178 24.25 13.72 37.44
C GLN A 1178 24.49 12.68 38.56
N ASN A 1179 23.45 11.96 39.01
CA ASN A 1179 23.62 10.80 39.91
C ASN A 1179 23.95 9.50 39.16
N MET A 1180 23.54 9.33 37.88
CA MET A 1180 24.01 8.21 37.06
C MET A 1180 25.50 8.34 36.71
N GLN A 1181 25.97 9.55 36.41
CA GLN A 1181 27.37 9.82 36.10
C GLN A 1181 28.29 9.49 37.30
N ASN A 1182 27.92 9.97 38.50
CA ASN A 1182 28.57 9.60 39.77
C ASN A 1182 28.51 8.10 40.10
N PHE A 1183 27.53 7.36 39.59
CA PHE A 1183 27.44 5.91 39.77
C PHE A 1183 28.37 5.16 38.79
N LEU A 1184 28.45 5.60 37.53
CA LEU A 1184 29.36 5.06 36.52
C LEU A 1184 30.84 5.26 36.90
N GLU A 1185 31.23 6.44 37.37
CA GLU A 1185 32.61 6.68 37.87
C GLU A 1185 32.97 5.77 39.05
N ARG A 1186 32.02 5.49 39.96
CA ARG A 1186 32.23 4.57 41.07
C ARG A 1186 32.27 3.12 40.63
N PHE A 1187 31.55 2.74 39.58
CA PHE A 1187 31.56 1.38 39.04
C PHE A 1187 32.85 1.09 38.27
N LEU A 1188 33.37 2.06 37.51
CA LEU A 1188 34.66 1.96 36.82
C LEU A 1188 35.85 1.86 37.79
N LYS A 1189 35.78 2.54 38.95
CA LYS A 1189 36.78 2.44 40.03
C LYS A 1189 36.76 1.13 40.84
N ILE A 1190 35.96 0.14 40.45
CA ILE A 1190 35.85 -1.17 41.12
C ILE A 1190 36.39 -2.32 40.22
N ASN A 1191 36.75 -2.04 38.96
CA ASN A 1191 37.31 -3.02 38.00
C ASN A 1191 38.69 -2.59 37.45
N ASN A 1192 39.51 -1.95 38.30
CA ASN A 1192 40.95 -1.73 38.12
C ASN A 1192 41.68 -2.33 39.32
#